data_AF-A0A8X8BSR9-F1
#
_entry.id   AF-A0A8X8BSR9-F1
#
_cell.length_a   1.000
_cell.length_b   1.000
_cell.length_c   1.000
_cell.angle_alpha   90.00
_cell.angle_beta   90.00
_cell.angle_gamma   90.00
#
_symmetry.space_group_name_H-M   'P 1'
#
loop_
_entity.id
_entity.type
_entity.pdbx_description
1 polymer ?
#
loop_
_entity_poly.entity_id
_entity_poly.type
_entity_poly.pdbx_seq_one_letter_code
_entity_poly.pdbx_strand_id
1 'polypeptide(L)'
;MGGLGARVLPFSVPWANICHFSARVAYWRTEVTPCSVTLMPSMSKCGLPSSASGWAFVSGSHSGGAKQCSLMCVTDVFTEKTAGPRLNNEKLYRYSYEVEVLLDRGKGDAAEGVGHKITATVRVHLVWRNPSNKDDQLIQIDMTDVRIENVNPRPADKNIFLATSAESILGKEQLAALQRPLLVNLVFGKVNTLYANPEESTAIRNLKRGLVSLFQLQLTSGNREEVDVSGRCKIRYVTQQGQVTRHKQVDSCKIPETGFTSHSKVLGVSKMSQSITVFKVDDRFIKSAYAEEIHLVTLNAHQSLVLEIKARQRLQLLAIEGGPKETPGKQVASIVKSLNPKYTTIPLPAEAIKSECKDCRPLSELWQSVHKDLEPENLSDAKATRSFLSLIQSLRKAKKLEILQLLKSASKSALPQLVDTVTSAQTTASLEAILDFLDFSDEKGVTLQERFLYACGFASHPNQKMLKALMGLYKGKIASRDIKESTVIIMGAIVKKLCQSGGSDLPTVKEAKQLILEGLRDSEEEDDIKMYLLAIINAQLPEGTPLLAKYAEEGSGPVSSLAIMALQKYSTALITDEIKKVLNRIYHQNRRVHEKSVRTAAADVLFNSKPTYMEVKNLLLSIGFLPHEMNKYMLSKVHDILQFELPASKVVRQVMKDMLVHNYDRFSKIGSSSAFSGYMTRSQDIASTYSLDILYSGSGILRKSNMNVFAYSKDSRLHASQYHMSQVHKLGMHHAKKLFTLYHQVVFPAFQVMIEAQGLESLIAATPDEGEEDLDSYAGMSAILFDVQLRPVTFFKGYSDLMAKMFTATGEPMNVVKGLILLVDHSQLIQLQCGHKASVDFQGGLAIDISGGMEFSLWYRESKTSVNNRGMMVVSGNANVDLGLYRAGVERSFETEAALDFITTVKFSEYPFLVCMQMEKQQFPFSWYHHDLTRHATEALLLTNGKDGSYLLRKSNEGPHSYALSVRAKDSVKHFHVTRSGSAYTFGFNEFSSLKDFVGHFANQPLIGSETGVDTWTSRSAPHADLRRVSHVLLFLLGTLIVLKNPYPREVEEPSIYESVRVHTAMQTGRTEDDLIPSAPSLGTKEGYLIKQGAIVKSWKTRWFTLNRNELKYYKDKMVS
;
A
#
# COMPACT_ATOMS: atom_id res chain seq x y z
N MET A 1 -13.82 73.68 7.81
CA MET A 1 -15.20 73.97 8.24
C MET A 1 -15.78 72.65 8.76
N GLY A 2 -16.23 72.46 10.01
CA GLY A 2 -16.08 73.28 11.22
C GLY A 2 -16.66 72.56 12.47
N GLY A 3 -16.09 72.85 13.65
CA GLY A 3 -16.71 72.83 15.01
C GLY A 3 -17.19 71.50 15.62
N LEU A 4 -16.60 70.94 16.70
CA LEU A 4 -16.65 71.34 18.13
C LEU A 4 -18.03 71.11 18.81
N GLY A 5 -18.18 70.53 20.01
CA GLY A 5 -17.24 69.98 21.03
C GLY A 5 -17.89 68.84 21.86
N ALA A 6 -17.18 68.08 22.72
CA ALA A 6 -16.94 68.32 24.17
C ALA A 6 -18.23 68.55 25.02
N ARG A 7 -18.44 68.04 26.26
CA ARG A 7 -17.56 67.59 27.37
C ARG A 7 -18.42 66.77 28.40
N VAL A 8 -17.93 65.93 29.32
CA VAL A 8 -17.70 66.15 30.79
C VAL A 8 -17.55 64.77 31.49
N LEU A 9 -16.84 64.68 32.63
CA LEU A 9 -16.74 63.53 33.59
C LEU A 9 -16.78 64.08 35.04
N PRO A 10 -17.33 63.38 36.06
CA PRO A 10 -16.46 62.68 37.04
C PRO A 10 -17.06 61.53 37.94
N PHE A 11 -16.23 60.55 38.37
CA PHE A 11 -16.14 59.94 39.74
C PHE A 11 -17.36 59.17 40.35
N SER A 12 -17.30 58.33 41.42
CA SER A 12 -16.21 57.78 42.27
C SER A 12 -16.58 56.47 43.02
N VAL A 13 -15.51 55.74 43.40
CA VAL A 13 -15.27 54.81 44.56
C VAL A 13 -15.93 55.24 45.91
N PRO A 14 -15.88 54.46 47.03
CA PRO A 14 -15.02 53.29 47.39
C PRO A 14 -15.82 52.00 47.70
N TRP A 15 -15.32 50.91 48.33
CA TRP A 15 -14.05 50.53 48.99
C TRP A 15 -13.91 48.97 48.87
N ALA A 16 -12.88 48.20 49.27
CA ALA A 16 -11.57 48.37 49.94
C ALA A 16 -10.61 47.24 49.42
N ASN A 17 -9.46 46.82 49.98
CA ASN A 17 -8.73 47.16 51.22
C ASN A 17 -7.21 46.84 51.11
N ILE A 18 -6.48 47.16 52.19
CA ILE A 18 -5.20 46.59 52.69
C ILE A 18 -5.12 45.05 52.50
N CYS A 19 -4.00 44.35 52.24
CA CYS A 19 -2.59 44.57 51.79
C CYS A 19 -1.95 43.16 51.58
N HIS A 20 -0.68 42.85 51.22
CA HIS A 20 0.59 43.50 50.81
C HIS A 20 1.45 42.42 50.06
N PHE A 21 2.74 42.52 49.66
CA PHE A 21 3.78 43.56 49.81
C PHE A 21 4.52 43.86 48.48
N SER A 22 5.74 43.32 48.24
CA SER A 22 6.63 43.75 47.13
C SER A 22 7.77 42.76 46.80
N ALA A 23 7.98 42.47 45.50
CA ALA A 23 9.30 42.46 44.82
C ALA A 23 9.15 42.30 43.27
N ARG A 24 10.15 42.74 42.50
CA ARG A 24 10.27 42.61 41.01
C ARG A 24 11.06 41.32 40.65
N VAL A 25 11.15 40.79 39.41
CA VAL A 25 11.55 41.39 38.10
C VAL A 25 10.87 40.65 36.92
N ALA A 26 10.77 41.30 35.75
CA ALA A 26 10.07 40.83 34.55
C ALA A 26 11.01 40.64 33.33
N TYR A 27 10.50 40.03 32.26
CA TYR A 27 11.11 40.04 30.92
C TYR A 27 10.04 40.02 29.81
N TRP A 28 10.24 40.83 28.77
CA TRP A 28 9.57 40.75 27.45
C TRP A 28 10.54 41.25 26.35
N ARG A 29 10.07 41.29 25.09
CA ARG A 29 10.80 41.59 23.83
C ARG A 29 11.30 43.07 23.74
N THR A 30 11.97 43.59 22.70
CA THR A 30 11.97 43.27 21.24
C THR A 30 13.16 43.89 20.45
N GLU A 31 13.36 43.44 19.19
CA GLU A 31 13.82 44.18 17.98
C GLU A 31 15.12 45.03 17.93
N VAL A 32 15.96 44.77 16.89
CA VAL A 32 16.68 45.77 16.05
C VAL A 32 16.86 45.19 14.61
N THR A 33 16.88 46.04 13.57
CA THR A 33 17.25 45.74 12.17
C THR A 33 18.07 46.93 11.56
N PRO A 34 18.48 46.97 10.27
CA PRO A 34 19.62 46.25 9.66
C PRO A 34 20.61 47.17 8.88
N CYS A 35 21.76 46.67 8.37
CA CYS A 35 22.38 47.21 7.12
C CYS A 35 23.54 46.40 6.45
N SER A 36 23.44 46.31 5.10
CA SER A 36 24.46 46.30 4.01
C SER A 36 25.94 45.91 4.17
N VAL A 37 26.47 45.15 3.17
CA VAL A 37 27.64 45.41 2.25
C VAL A 37 28.13 44.06 1.68
N THR A 38 27.78 43.68 0.43
CA THR A 38 28.51 43.84 -0.86
C THR A 38 29.69 42.84 -1.09
N LEU A 39 29.72 42.15 -2.25
CA LEU A 39 30.67 41.06 -2.56
C LEU A 39 30.90 40.89 -4.09
N MET A 40 32.15 40.85 -4.57
CA MET A 40 32.62 40.42 -5.93
C MET A 40 34.17 40.51 -6.01
N PRO A 41 34.89 39.90 -6.98
CA PRO A 41 34.77 38.51 -7.49
C PRO A 41 36.15 37.82 -7.79
N SER A 42 36.11 36.59 -8.34
CA SER A 42 37.06 35.94 -9.31
C SER A 42 37.81 34.64 -8.91
N MET A 43 37.87 33.71 -9.90
CA MET A 43 38.88 32.67 -10.28
C MET A 43 39.63 31.79 -9.24
N SER A 44 40.08 30.54 -9.52
CA SER A 44 39.73 29.53 -10.54
C SER A 44 40.38 28.14 -10.26
N LYS A 45 39.70 27.05 -10.64
CA LYS A 45 40.12 25.62 -10.83
C LYS A 45 41.53 25.12 -10.44
N CYS A 46 41.55 24.05 -9.61
CA CYS A 46 42.35 22.80 -9.72
C CYS A 46 41.81 21.78 -8.68
N GLY A 47 42.06 20.46 -8.68
CA GLY A 47 42.84 19.59 -9.58
C GLY A 47 43.43 18.38 -8.83
N LEU A 48 42.76 17.21 -8.83
CA LEU A 48 43.25 15.94 -8.24
C LEU A 48 44.24 15.22 -9.18
N PRO A 49 45.23 14.43 -8.70
CA PRO A 49 44.97 12.99 -8.48
C PRO A 49 45.87 12.18 -7.48
N SER A 50 45.38 10.97 -7.16
CA SER A 50 46.08 9.66 -7.04
C SER A 50 47.28 9.38 -6.09
N SER A 51 47.04 8.37 -5.22
CA SER A 51 47.79 7.08 -5.10
C SER A 51 48.97 6.84 -4.14
N ALA A 52 48.96 5.60 -3.62
CA ALA A 52 50.08 4.68 -3.33
C ALA A 52 50.84 4.67 -1.96
N SER A 53 50.82 3.46 -1.36
CA SER A 53 51.92 2.77 -0.66
C SER A 53 52.76 3.44 0.45
N GLY A 54 52.24 3.38 1.68
CA GLY A 54 52.95 2.79 2.85
C GLY A 54 54.21 3.44 3.42
N TRP A 55 54.74 2.74 4.44
CA TRP A 55 56.04 2.79 5.17
C TRP A 55 55.84 2.80 6.70
N ALA A 56 56.85 2.33 7.44
CA ALA A 56 56.67 1.82 8.79
C ALA A 56 57.73 2.29 9.81
N PHE A 57 57.26 2.53 11.05
CA PHE A 57 57.90 2.20 12.34
C PHE A 57 59.24 2.88 12.78
N VAL A 58 59.46 2.82 14.12
CA VAL A 58 60.74 2.94 14.87
C VAL A 58 61.24 4.34 15.36
N SER A 59 60.87 4.61 16.64
CA SER A 59 61.68 5.08 17.81
C SER A 59 62.39 6.46 17.92
N GLY A 60 62.08 7.14 19.04
CA GLY A 60 63.07 7.64 20.05
C GLY A 60 63.76 9.00 19.86
N SER A 61 64.37 9.64 20.87
CA SER A 61 64.19 9.56 22.35
C SER A 61 65.06 10.58 23.11
N HIS A 62 64.46 11.36 24.04
CA HIS A 62 65.11 12.29 25.01
C HIS A 62 65.96 13.45 24.40
N SER A 63 66.37 14.52 25.12
CA SER A 63 66.15 15.04 26.50
C SER A 63 65.71 16.53 26.42
N GLY A 64 65.15 17.25 27.40
CA GLY A 64 65.57 17.55 28.77
C GLY A 64 66.50 18.79 28.80
N GLY A 65 66.27 19.88 29.57
CA GLY A 65 65.19 20.25 30.49
C GLY A 65 65.54 21.53 31.30
N ALA A 66 64.62 22.00 32.17
CA ALA A 66 64.74 23.21 33.04
C ALA A 66 64.73 24.58 32.31
N LYS A 67 64.22 25.71 32.85
CA LYS A 67 63.39 26.07 34.04
C LYS A 67 62.89 27.54 33.83
N GLN A 68 61.94 28.17 34.53
CA GLN A 68 60.73 27.77 35.28
C GLN A 68 60.12 29.04 35.94
N CYS A 69 59.00 29.61 35.47
CA CYS A 69 58.12 30.51 36.26
C CYS A 69 56.76 30.82 35.60
N SER A 70 55.67 30.33 36.19
CA SER A 70 54.34 30.96 36.26
C SER A 70 53.46 30.12 37.19
N LEU A 71 52.65 30.77 38.04
CA LEU A 71 51.84 30.08 39.05
C LEU A 71 50.39 29.88 38.58
N MET A 72 49.71 28.92 39.21
CA MET A 72 48.37 28.43 38.87
C MET A 72 47.30 29.53 38.67
N CYS A 73 46.51 29.34 37.61
CA CYS A 73 45.05 29.27 37.75
C CYS A 73 44.58 28.00 37.06
N VAL A 74 43.94 27.09 37.81
CA VAL A 74 43.44 25.82 37.28
C VAL A 74 42.01 26.01 36.78
N THR A 75 41.79 25.84 35.49
CA THR A 75 40.48 25.48 34.94
C THR A 75 40.54 24.03 34.49
N ASP A 76 40.04 23.12 35.32
CA ASP A 76 40.04 21.69 35.02
C ASP A 76 39.28 21.40 33.72
N VAL A 77 39.99 20.90 32.71
CA VAL A 77 39.36 20.22 31.58
C VAL A 77 38.87 18.86 32.07
N PHE A 78 37.70 18.86 32.72
CA PHE A 78 37.02 17.66 33.17
C PHE A 78 36.73 16.75 31.98
N THR A 79 37.59 15.75 31.80
CA THR A 79 37.25 14.56 31.03
C THR A 79 36.12 13.84 31.78
N GLU A 80 34.90 13.89 31.22
CA GLU A 80 33.74 13.18 31.80
C GLU A 80 34.05 11.69 31.93
N LYS A 81 34.34 11.25 33.16
CA LYS A 81 34.59 9.83 33.46
C LYS A 81 33.28 9.07 33.27
N THR A 82 33.17 8.36 32.14
CA THR A 82 32.03 7.50 31.81
C THR A 82 31.91 6.35 32.80
N ALA A 83 31.21 6.61 33.91
CA ALA A 83 30.92 5.62 34.93
C ALA A 83 29.81 4.69 34.45
N GLY A 84 30.09 3.40 34.45
CA GLY A 84 29.14 2.32 34.19
C GLY A 84 28.58 1.69 35.47
N PRO A 85 27.72 0.66 35.33
CA PRO A 85 27.35 -0.18 36.45
C PRO A 85 28.56 -0.94 37.00
N ARG A 86 28.66 -1.09 38.32
CA ARG A 86 29.80 -1.72 38.99
C ARG A 86 29.35 -2.59 40.15
N LEU A 87 29.85 -3.83 40.19
CA LEU A 87 29.47 -4.80 41.22
C LEU A 87 30.41 -4.71 42.43
N ASN A 88 29.84 -4.81 43.63
CA ASN A 88 30.59 -4.98 44.87
C ASN A 88 31.28 -6.35 44.95
N ASN A 89 32.45 -6.38 45.60
CA ASN A 89 33.28 -7.55 45.80
C ASN A 89 32.60 -8.55 46.77
N GLU A 90 32.84 -9.85 46.58
CA GLU A 90 32.29 -10.94 47.42
C GLU A 90 30.74 -10.88 47.58
N LYS A 91 30.03 -10.35 46.57
CA LYS A 91 28.56 -10.29 46.51
C LYS A 91 27.99 -11.04 45.31
N LEU A 92 26.91 -11.77 45.55
CA LEU A 92 26.08 -12.44 44.55
C LEU A 92 24.76 -11.67 44.43
N TYR A 93 24.41 -11.23 43.23
CA TYR A 93 23.18 -10.50 42.94
C TYR A 93 22.18 -11.48 42.31
N ARG A 94 21.01 -11.63 42.93
CA ARG A 94 19.92 -12.49 42.46
C ARG A 94 18.82 -11.63 41.85
N TYR A 95 18.57 -11.80 40.56
CA TYR A 95 17.54 -11.08 39.81
C TYR A 95 16.41 -12.03 39.37
N SER A 96 15.20 -11.50 39.25
CA SER A 96 14.18 -12.05 38.37
C SER A 96 14.38 -11.49 36.96
N TYR A 97 14.30 -12.34 35.94
CA TYR A 97 14.34 -11.97 34.54
C TYR A 97 13.10 -12.51 33.83
N GLU A 98 12.46 -11.64 33.06
CA GLU A 98 11.25 -11.94 32.27
C GLU A 98 11.48 -11.43 30.84
N VAL A 99 11.22 -12.28 29.86
CA VAL A 99 11.16 -11.92 28.44
C VAL A 99 9.76 -12.23 27.95
N GLU A 100 9.12 -11.26 27.30
CA GLU A 100 7.76 -11.36 26.76
C GLU A 100 7.83 -10.95 25.29
N VAL A 101 7.35 -11.80 24.37
CA VAL A 101 7.20 -11.41 22.96
C VAL A 101 5.79 -11.72 22.49
N LEU A 102 5.11 -10.67 22.04
CA LEU A 102 3.73 -10.65 21.58
C LEU A 102 3.67 -10.26 20.10
N LEU A 103 2.82 -10.93 19.34
CA LEU A 103 2.50 -10.69 17.94
C LEU A 103 1.02 -10.37 17.82
N ASP A 104 0.69 -9.24 17.19
CA ASP A 104 -0.68 -8.73 17.09
C ASP A 104 -1.00 -8.21 15.67
N ARG A 105 -2.29 -8.07 15.37
CA ARG A 105 -2.87 -7.59 14.11
C ARG A 105 -3.13 -6.07 14.13
N GLY A 106 -2.57 -5.35 15.10
CA GLY A 106 -2.71 -3.90 15.26
C GLY A 106 -3.89 -3.50 16.14
N LYS A 107 -4.83 -2.71 15.61
CA LYS A 107 -5.99 -2.16 16.36
C LYS A 107 -7.07 -3.21 16.67
N GLY A 108 -6.74 -4.24 17.44
CA GLY A 108 -7.67 -5.21 18.04
C GLY A 108 -7.62 -5.15 19.58
N ASP A 109 -8.32 -6.08 20.23
CA ASP A 109 -8.11 -6.35 21.65
C ASP A 109 -6.82 -7.16 21.83
N ALA A 110 -5.88 -6.64 22.64
CA ALA A 110 -4.56 -7.26 22.87
C ALA A 110 -4.62 -8.69 23.47
N ALA A 111 -5.81 -9.13 23.92
CA ALA A 111 -6.08 -10.49 24.36
C ALA A 111 -6.04 -11.54 23.22
N GLU A 112 -6.28 -11.15 21.96
CA GLU A 112 -6.15 -12.08 20.82
C GLU A 112 -4.70 -12.35 20.41
N GLY A 113 -3.76 -11.49 20.82
CA GLY A 113 -2.35 -11.57 20.46
C GLY A 113 -1.70 -12.93 20.79
N VAL A 114 -0.76 -13.33 19.93
CA VAL A 114 -0.05 -14.62 20.01
C VAL A 114 1.37 -14.37 20.51
N GLY A 115 1.76 -15.03 21.60
CA GLY A 115 3.06 -14.75 22.21
C GLY A 115 3.47 -15.73 23.30
N HIS A 116 4.76 -15.74 23.59
CA HIS A 116 5.36 -16.53 24.66
C HIS A 116 6.07 -15.62 25.67
N LYS A 117 6.13 -16.11 26.91
CA LYS A 117 6.82 -15.48 28.04
C LYS A 117 7.82 -16.48 28.60
N ILE A 118 9.07 -16.05 28.77
CA ILE A 118 10.14 -16.81 29.43
C ILE A 118 10.44 -16.12 30.74
N THR A 119 10.38 -16.85 31.87
CA THR A 119 10.84 -16.36 33.18
C THR A 119 12.02 -17.18 33.66
N ALA A 120 12.96 -16.55 34.36
CA ALA A 120 14.13 -17.20 34.95
C ALA A 120 14.64 -16.42 36.17
N THR A 121 15.31 -17.12 37.08
CA THR A 121 16.20 -16.47 38.05
C THR A 121 17.54 -16.24 37.37
N VAL A 122 18.11 -15.05 37.50
CA VAL A 122 19.46 -14.73 37.00
C VAL A 122 20.38 -14.45 38.18
N ARG A 123 21.50 -15.16 38.25
CA ARG A 123 22.57 -14.90 39.22
C ARG A 123 23.72 -14.18 38.56
N VAL A 124 24.24 -13.14 39.21
CA VAL A 124 25.38 -12.36 38.72
C VAL A 124 26.38 -12.12 39.85
N HIS A 125 27.66 -12.37 39.60
CA HIS A 125 28.74 -12.01 40.53
C HIS A 125 30.00 -11.55 39.82
N LEU A 126 30.86 -10.86 40.56
CA LEU A 126 32.18 -10.41 40.11
C LEU A 126 33.17 -11.58 40.18
N VAL A 127 33.87 -11.86 39.08
CA VAL A 127 34.83 -12.96 38.96
C VAL A 127 36.27 -12.44 39.03
N TRP A 128 36.53 -11.29 38.39
CA TRP A 128 37.82 -10.61 38.38
C TRP A 128 37.62 -9.11 38.14
N ARG A 129 38.50 -8.29 38.71
CA ARG A 129 38.63 -6.87 38.40
C ARG A 129 40.07 -6.53 38.08
N ASN A 130 40.29 -5.64 37.11
CA ASN A 130 41.63 -5.20 36.76
C ASN A 130 42.28 -4.42 37.91
N PRO A 131 43.46 -4.82 38.43
CA PRO A 131 44.16 -4.09 39.48
C PRO A 131 44.47 -2.63 39.10
N SER A 132 44.67 -2.35 37.81
CA SER A 132 45.00 -1.02 37.28
C SER A 132 43.78 -0.18 36.90
N ASN A 133 42.62 -0.79 36.64
CA ASN A 133 41.39 -0.08 36.26
C ASN A 133 40.17 -0.69 36.96
N LYS A 134 39.64 0.00 37.98
CA LYS A 134 38.53 -0.53 38.80
C LYS A 134 37.18 -0.63 38.06
N ASP A 135 37.08 -0.03 36.87
CA ASP A 135 35.90 -0.06 35.99
C ASP A 135 36.11 -0.99 34.77
N ASP A 136 37.14 -1.84 34.79
CA ASP A 136 37.36 -3.02 33.93
C ASP A 136 37.16 -4.29 34.80
N GLN A 137 36.08 -5.03 34.52
CA GLN A 137 35.57 -6.10 35.38
C GLN A 137 34.98 -7.27 34.58
N LEU A 138 35.33 -8.49 34.97
CA LEU A 138 34.75 -9.73 34.45
C LEU A 138 33.64 -10.20 35.39
N ILE A 139 32.42 -10.29 34.88
CA ILE A 139 31.27 -10.85 35.62
C ILE A 139 30.86 -12.21 35.05
N GLN A 140 30.37 -13.09 35.91
CA GLN A 140 29.64 -14.29 35.51
C GLN A 140 28.14 -14.03 35.59
N ILE A 141 27.40 -14.50 34.59
CA ILE A 141 25.94 -14.53 34.56
C ILE A 141 25.51 -15.97 34.34
N ASP A 142 24.57 -16.47 35.14
CA ASP A 142 23.93 -17.77 34.93
C ASP A 142 22.41 -17.69 35.17
N MET A 143 21.68 -18.61 34.53
CA MET A 143 20.21 -18.65 34.52
C MET A 143 19.72 -19.94 35.17
N THR A 144 18.86 -19.84 36.18
CA THR A 144 18.20 -20.97 36.84
C THR A 144 16.68 -20.82 36.75
N ASP A 145 15.94 -21.87 37.14
CA ASP A 145 14.49 -21.82 37.34
C ASP A 145 13.67 -21.40 36.10
N VAL A 146 14.19 -21.70 34.90
CA VAL A 146 13.58 -21.31 33.62
C VAL A 146 12.19 -21.91 33.45
N ARG A 147 11.20 -21.08 33.13
CA ARG A 147 9.82 -21.47 32.77
C ARG A 147 9.40 -20.78 31.48
N ILE A 148 8.45 -21.39 30.77
CA ILE A 148 7.87 -20.89 29.53
C ILE A 148 6.35 -20.91 29.65
N GLU A 149 5.71 -19.79 29.37
CA GLU A 149 4.29 -19.52 29.59
C GLU A 149 3.71 -18.81 28.34
N ASN A 150 2.38 -18.76 28.18
CA ASN A 150 1.77 -17.85 27.20
C ASN A 150 1.81 -16.41 27.74
N VAL A 151 1.90 -15.42 26.85
CA VAL A 151 1.72 -14.00 27.26
C VAL A 151 0.27 -13.74 27.68
N ASN A 152 -0.68 -14.16 26.85
CA ASN A 152 -2.11 -14.09 27.13
C ASN A 152 -2.60 -15.42 27.72
N PRO A 153 -3.41 -15.42 28.81
CA PRO A 153 -3.96 -16.64 29.38
C PRO A 153 -4.87 -17.34 28.37
N ARG A 154 -4.71 -18.66 28.20
CA ARG A 154 -5.50 -19.47 27.26
C ARG A 154 -6.24 -20.59 27.98
N PRO A 155 -7.46 -20.97 27.50
CA PRO A 155 -8.16 -22.17 27.94
C PRO A 155 -7.27 -23.41 27.95
N ALA A 156 -7.53 -24.33 28.88
CA ALA A 156 -6.68 -25.49 29.15
C ALA A 156 -6.48 -26.39 27.91
N ASP A 157 -7.53 -26.57 27.09
CA ASP A 157 -7.55 -27.29 25.82
C ASP A 157 -6.65 -26.68 24.73
N LYS A 158 -6.29 -25.39 24.86
CA LYS A 158 -5.55 -24.60 23.86
C LYS A 158 -4.22 -24.06 24.38
N ASN A 159 -3.77 -24.54 25.55
CA ASN A 159 -2.55 -24.09 26.19
C ASN A 159 -1.44 -25.15 26.09
N ILE A 160 -0.54 -24.96 25.12
CA ILE A 160 0.62 -25.83 24.84
C ILE A 160 1.66 -25.93 25.98
N PHE A 161 1.51 -25.12 27.03
CA PHE A 161 2.43 -25.06 28.18
C PHE A 161 1.80 -25.55 29.50
N LEU A 162 0.51 -25.91 29.52
CA LEU A 162 -0.24 -26.14 30.78
C LEU A 162 0.28 -27.31 31.64
N ALA A 163 0.93 -28.29 31.02
CA ALA A 163 1.43 -29.51 31.69
C ALA A 163 2.90 -29.83 31.32
N THR A 164 3.61 -28.86 30.74
CA THR A 164 4.85 -29.09 29.98
C THR A 164 6.02 -28.45 30.72
N SER A 165 6.98 -29.24 31.20
CA SER A 165 8.17 -28.70 31.88
C SER A 165 9.08 -27.99 30.87
N ALA A 166 9.90 -27.03 31.33
CA ALA A 166 10.87 -26.37 30.45
C ALA A 166 11.84 -27.37 29.78
N GLU A 167 12.09 -28.52 30.42
CA GLU A 167 12.89 -29.61 29.87
C GLU A 167 12.19 -30.34 28.71
N SER A 168 10.86 -30.54 28.78
CA SER A 168 10.10 -31.14 27.68
C SER A 168 9.73 -30.15 26.57
N ILE A 169 9.71 -28.84 26.85
CA ILE A 169 9.53 -27.79 25.83
C ILE A 169 10.85 -27.53 25.05
N LEU A 170 11.99 -27.41 25.75
CA LEU A 170 13.27 -27.07 25.11
C LEU A 170 14.10 -28.30 24.72
N GLY A 171 13.87 -29.44 25.37
CA GLY A 171 14.77 -30.58 25.35
C GLY A 171 15.93 -30.42 26.34
N LYS A 172 16.35 -31.54 26.94
CA LYS A 172 17.43 -31.62 27.96
C LYS A 172 18.69 -30.82 27.59
N GLU A 173 19.17 -30.99 26.35
CA GLU A 173 20.39 -30.36 25.88
C GLU A 173 20.28 -28.82 25.80
N GLN A 174 19.16 -28.30 25.30
CA GLN A 174 18.99 -26.85 25.11
C GLN A 174 18.64 -26.13 26.43
N LEU A 175 17.92 -26.79 27.35
CA LEU A 175 17.75 -26.29 28.71
C LEU A 175 19.10 -26.25 29.45
N ALA A 176 19.90 -27.33 29.38
CA ALA A 176 21.24 -27.34 29.94
C ALA A 176 22.15 -26.28 29.29
N ALA A 177 22.06 -26.08 27.97
CA ALA A 177 22.78 -25.02 27.26
C ALA A 177 22.37 -23.62 27.75
N LEU A 178 21.09 -23.36 28.01
CA LEU A 178 20.61 -22.08 28.55
C LEU A 178 21.10 -21.84 29.97
N GLN A 179 21.14 -22.89 30.80
CA GLN A 179 21.60 -22.85 32.19
C GLN A 179 23.13 -22.75 32.33
N ARG A 180 23.92 -23.10 31.30
CA ARG A 180 25.39 -22.94 31.32
C ARG A 180 25.78 -21.47 31.57
N PRO A 181 26.68 -21.19 32.53
CA PRO A 181 27.16 -19.83 32.78
C PRO A 181 27.84 -19.21 31.55
N LEU A 182 27.81 -17.89 31.49
CA LEU A 182 28.53 -17.06 30.53
C LEU A 182 29.36 -16.02 31.26
N LEU A 183 30.45 -15.56 30.64
CA LEU A 183 31.32 -14.52 31.18
C LEU A 183 31.24 -13.25 30.32
N VAL A 184 31.08 -12.09 30.96
CA VAL A 184 31.03 -10.77 30.30
C VAL A 184 32.16 -9.91 30.82
N ASN A 185 32.99 -9.39 29.91
CA ASN A 185 33.95 -8.34 30.23
C ASN A 185 33.30 -6.96 30.04
N LEU A 186 33.12 -6.23 31.14
CA LEU A 186 32.56 -4.88 31.16
C LEU A 186 33.66 -3.86 31.42
N VAL A 187 33.85 -2.93 30.48
CA VAL A 187 34.84 -1.84 30.54
C VAL A 187 34.09 -0.51 30.45
N PHE A 188 34.19 0.33 31.48
CA PHE A 188 33.45 1.60 31.60
C PHE A 188 31.92 1.48 31.35
N GLY A 189 31.34 0.33 31.74
CA GLY A 189 29.92 0.03 31.55
C GLY A 189 29.51 -0.45 30.16
N LYS A 190 30.48 -0.71 29.27
CA LYS A 190 30.25 -1.28 27.93
C LYS A 190 30.77 -2.70 27.86
N VAL A 191 30.09 -3.55 27.11
CA VAL A 191 30.51 -4.94 26.87
C VAL A 191 31.66 -4.92 25.87
N ASN A 192 32.84 -5.33 26.32
CA ASN A 192 34.06 -5.39 25.52
C ASN A 192 34.22 -6.77 24.86
N THR A 193 34.10 -7.83 25.64
CA THR A 193 34.15 -9.23 25.16
C THR A 193 33.13 -10.10 25.88
N LEU A 194 32.53 -11.04 25.13
CA LEU A 194 31.63 -12.08 25.62
C LEU A 194 32.34 -13.44 25.49
N TYR A 195 32.18 -14.30 26.50
CA TYR A 195 32.66 -15.68 26.46
C TYR A 195 31.54 -16.65 26.83
N ALA A 196 31.33 -17.67 26.00
CA ALA A 196 30.44 -18.79 26.28
C ALA A 196 31.00 -20.07 25.62
N ASN A 197 30.28 -21.19 25.74
CA ASN A 197 30.70 -22.46 25.16
C ASN A 197 30.26 -22.55 23.66
N PRO A 198 31.16 -22.89 22.71
CA PRO A 198 30.82 -23.01 21.29
C PRO A 198 29.84 -24.17 20.96
N GLU A 199 29.62 -25.11 21.88
CA GLU A 199 28.61 -26.18 21.76
C GLU A 199 27.15 -25.66 21.83
N GLU A 200 26.93 -24.41 22.23
CA GLU A 200 25.58 -23.87 22.43
C GLU A 200 24.90 -23.43 21.12
N SER A 201 23.62 -23.76 20.96
CA SER A 201 22.86 -23.39 19.75
C SER A 201 22.75 -21.86 19.57
N THR A 202 22.70 -21.42 18.32
CA THR A 202 22.69 -19.98 18.00
C THR A 202 21.49 -19.24 18.59
N ALA A 203 20.33 -19.90 18.72
CA ALA A 203 19.15 -19.32 19.37
C ALA A 203 19.38 -19.05 20.86
N ILE A 204 19.91 -20.03 21.60
CA ILE A 204 20.24 -19.88 23.03
C ILE A 204 21.35 -18.84 23.23
N ARG A 205 22.39 -18.82 22.39
CA ARG A 205 23.43 -17.79 22.43
C ARG A 205 22.89 -16.39 22.14
N ASN A 206 21.90 -16.24 21.26
CA ASN A 206 21.22 -14.96 21.01
C ASN A 206 20.33 -14.51 22.18
N LEU A 207 19.57 -15.41 22.82
CA LEU A 207 18.81 -15.10 24.05
C LEU A 207 19.74 -14.64 25.19
N LYS A 208 20.89 -15.31 25.37
CA LYS A 208 21.94 -14.88 26.30
C LYS A 208 22.50 -13.48 25.97
N ARG A 209 22.77 -13.16 24.68
CA ARG A 209 23.17 -11.80 24.23
C ARG A 209 22.11 -10.75 24.57
N GLY A 210 20.82 -11.08 24.49
CA GLY A 210 19.71 -10.19 24.85
C GLY A 210 19.69 -9.82 26.34
N LEU A 211 19.94 -10.78 27.24
CA LEU A 211 20.13 -10.53 28.67
C LEU A 211 21.37 -9.66 28.93
N VAL A 212 22.51 -9.99 28.31
CA VAL A 212 23.77 -9.22 28.46
C VAL A 212 23.63 -7.77 27.99
N SER A 213 22.80 -7.51 26.97
CA SER A 213 22.51 -6.16 26.43
C SER A 213 21.76 -5.23 27.41
N LEU A 214 21.27 -5.76 28.54
CA LEU A 214 20.72 -4.97 29.65
C LEU A 214 21.80 -4.52 30.67
N PHE A 215 22.95 -5.19 30.74
CA PHE A 215 24.05 -4.78 31.63
C PHE A 215 24.94 -3.68 31.02
N GLN A 216 24.75 -3.34 29.74
CA GLN A 216 25.36 -2.18 29.10
C GLN A 216 24.57 -0.90 29.40
N LEU A 217 25.19 0.00 30.16
CA LEU A 217 24.56 1.21 30.70
C LEU A 217 25.61 2.32 30.86
N GLN A 218 25.20 3.56 30.60
CA GLN A 218 25.98 4.78 30.85
C GLN A 218 25.20 5.69 31.80
N LEU A 219 25.88 6.27 32.80
CA LEU A 219 25.24 7.14 33.80
C LEU A 219 25.24 8.63 33.41
N THR A 220 25.81 8.99 32.25
CA THR A 220 25.79 10.35 31.69
C THR A 220 24.78 10.47 30.56
N SER A 221 24.06 11.61 30.50
CA SER A 221 23.17 11.92 29.38
C SER A 221 23.97 12.22 28.11
N GLY A 222 23.45 11.83 26.94
CA GLY A 222 24.06 12.18 25.66
C GLY A 222 23.79 11.19 24.53
N ASN A 223 24.16 11.59 23.31
CA ASN A 223 24.16 10.74 22.13
C ASN A 223 25.49 9.97 22.04
N ARG A 224 25.44 8.68 21.72
CA ARG A 224 26.60 7.78 21.53
C ARG A 224 26.28 6.76 20.42
N GLU A 225 27.31 6.17 19.82
CA GLU A 225 27.17 4.86 19.15
C GLU A 225 27.55 3.76 20.12
N GLU A 226 26.78 2.67 20.11
CA GLU A 226 27.03 1.47 20.90
C GLU A 226 26.77 0.22 20.07
N VAL A 227 27.33 -0.91 20.50
CA VAL A 227 27.05 -2.24 19.95
C VAL A 227 26.23 -2.99 20.99
N ASP A 228 25.09 -3.56 20.58
CA ASP A 228 24.33 -4.54 21.37
C ASP A 228 23.91 -5.73 20.49
N VAL A 229 23.00 -6.59 20.97
CA VAL A 229 22.50 -7.74 20.19
C VAL A 229 21.89 -7.35 18.83
N SER A 230 21.35 -6.13 18.68
CA SER A 230 20.82 -5.57 17.43
C SER A 230 21.91 -4.96 16.52
N GLY A 231 23.20 -5.15 16.83
CA GLY A 231 24.31 -4.61 16.05
C GLY A 231 24.80 -3.24 16.54
N ARG A 232 25.41 -2.46 15.65
CA ARG A 232 25.90 -1.12 15.97
C ARG A 232 24.82 -0.07 15.73
N CYS A 233 24.27 0.51 16.80
CA CYS A 233 23.15 1.46 16.75
C CYS A 233 23.54 2.84 17.31
N LYS A 234 22.81 3.89 16.89
CA LYS A 234 22.83 5.20 17.58
C LYS A 234 21.87 5.17 18.76
N ILE A 235 22.36 5.61 19.91
CA ILE A 235 21.65 5.57 21.20
C ILE A 235 21.71 6.95 21.86
N ARG A 236 20.60 7.37 22.46
CA ARG A 236 20.48 8.58 23.28
C ARG A 236 20.14 8.18 24.72
N TYR A 237 21.05 8.49 25.64
CA TYR A 237 20.80 8.38 27.07
C TYR A 237 20.25 9.70 27.62
N VAL A 238 19.24 9.61 28.49
CA VAL A 238 18.63 10.73 29.23
C VAL A 238 18.54 10.32 30.69
N THR A 239 19.06 11.17 31.59
CA THR A 239 19.20 10.88 33.02
C THR A 239 18.38 11.86 33.86
N GLN A 240 17.53 11.35 34.75
CA GLN A 240 16.60 12.13 35.59
C GLN A 240 16.43 11.43 36.94
N GLN A 241 16.78 12.09 38.05
CA GLN A 241 16.48 11.68 39.44
C GLN A 241 16.64 10.15 39.72
N GLY A 242 17.82 9.59 39.49
CA GLY A 242 18.12 8.16 39.74
C GLY A 242 17.63 7.17 38.67
N GLN A 243 16.90 7.67 37.67
CA GLN A 243 16.42 6.92 36.52
C GLN A 243 17.24 7.29 35.25
N VAL A 244 17.54 6.28 34.44
CA VAL A 244 18.25 6.42 33.16
C VAL A 244 17.38 5.83 32.06
N THR A 245 17.01 6.62 31.06
CA THR A 245 16.27 6.15 29.88
C THR A 245 17.19 6.13 28.66
N ARG A 246 17.28 4.97 28.03
CA ARG A 246 18.07 4.65 26.83
C ARG A 246 17.12 4.54 25.64
N HIS A 247 17.16 5.51 24.73
CA HIS A 247 16.43 5.46 23.46
C HIS A 247 17.37 4.91 22.36
N LYS A 248 17.03 3.78 21.75
CA LYS A 248 17.73 3.22 20.59
C LYS A 248 17.02 3.65 19.30
N GLN A 249 17.74 4.28 18.37
CA GLN A 249 17.22 4.53 17.03
C GLN A 249 17.40 3.26 16.18
N VAL A 250 16.37 2.41 16.14
CA VAL A 250 16.42 1.09 15.48
C VAL A 250 16.86 1.20 14.00
N ASP A 251 16.35 2.19 13.26
CA ASP A 251 16.68 2.40 11.84
C ASP A 251 18.12 2.91 11.58
N SER A 252 18.93 3.06 12.63
CA SER A 252 20.36 3.35 12.54
C SER A 252 21.25 2.13 12.79
N CYS A 253 20.67 1.00 13.18
CA CYS A 253 21.39 -0.21 13.55
C CYS A 253 22.03 -0.88 12.33
N LYS A 254 23.35 -1.08 12.38
CA LYS A 254 24.12 -1.81 11.37
C LYS A 254 24.26 -3.28 11.79
N ILE A 255 23.45 -4.12 11.16
CA ILE A 255 23.56 -5.58 11.08
C ILE A 255 23.61 -5.95 9.58
N PRO A 256 24.11 -7.13 9.18
CA PRO A 256 23.86 -7.66 7.84
C PRO A 256 22.37 -8.00 7.70
N GLU A 257 21.55 -7.00 7.38
CA GLU A 257 20.11 -7.16 7.16
C GLU A 257 19.88 -8.13 5.98
N THR A 258 19.03 -9.13 6.21
CA THR A 258 18.52 -9.99 5.15
C THR A 258 17.05 -9.66 4.95
N GLY A 259 16.74 -9.18 3.75
CA GLY A 259 15.41 -8.73 3.41
C GLY A 259 15.38 -7.99 2.07
N PHE A 260 14.16 -7.73 1.61
CA PHE A 260 13.86 -6.97 0.41
C PHE A 260 12.48 -6.31 0.58
N THR A 261 12.24 -5.27 -0.21
CA THR A 261 10.95 -4.59 -0.27
C THR A 261 10.70 -4.12 -1.70
N SER A 262 9.44 -4.07 -2.11
CA SER A 262 9.05 -3.52 -3.41
C SER A 262 9.58 -2.08 -3.59
N HIS A 263 10.08 -1.80 -4.79
CA HIS A 263 10.55 -0.48 -5.24
C HIS A 263 9.42 0.56 -5.26
N SER A 264 8.17 0.14 -5.50
CA SER A 264 6.99 1.02 -5.48
C SER A 264 6.63 1.38 -4.05
N LYS A 265 6.56 2.68 -3.73
CA LYS A 265 6.04 3.16 -2.44
C LYS A 265 4.59 2.73 -2.20
N VAL A 266 3.76 2.63 -3.25
CA VAL A 266 2.33 2.32 -3.13
C VAL A 266 2.12 0.85 -2.79
N LEU A 267 2.79 -0.06 -3.51
CA LEU A 267 2.80 -1.51 -3.22
C LEU A 267 3.83 -1.89 -2.13
N GLY A 268 4.43 -0.88 -1.50
CA GLY A 268 5.45 -1.03 -0.47
C GLY A 268 4.87 -1.09 0.95
N VAL A 269 5.76 -1.27 1.90
CA VAL A 269 5.45 -1.42 3.33
C VAL A 269 6.10 -0.27 4.09
N SER A 270 5.34 0.40 4.97
CA SER A 270 5.88 1.34 5.95
C SER A 270 6.16 0.63 7.27
N LYS A 271 7.34 0.88 7.82
CA LYS A 271 7.78 0.43 9.14
C LYS A 271 7.94 1.62 10.07
N MET A 272 7.39 1.50 11.28
CA MET A 272 7.77 2.30 12.45
C MET A 272 8.47 1.38 13.45
N SER A 273 9.56 1.80 14.08
CA SER A 273 10.28 0.99 15.06
C SER A 273 10.82 1.83 16.20
N GLN A 274 10.57 1.39 17.43
CA GLN A 274 10.89 2.11 18.65
C GLN A 274 11.43 1.15 19.69
N SER A 275 12.59 1.47 20.27
CA SER A 275 13.21 0.68 21.34
C SER A 275 13.62 1.62 22.48
N ILE A 276 13.06 1.39 23.67
CA ILE A 276 13.33 2.16 24.87
C ILE A 276 13.68 1.19 26.01
N THR A 277 14.80 1.45 26.69
CA THR A 277 15.13 0.78 27.96
C THR A 277 15.15 1.79 29.10
N VAL A 278 14.40 1.52 30.16
CA VAL A 278 14.31 2.33 31.38
C VAL A 278 15.02 1.60 32.52
N PHE A 279 16.07 2.21 33.07
CA PHE A 279 16.84 1.70 34.18
C PHE A 279 16.57 2.50 35.45
N LYS A 280 16.38 1.82 36.58
CA LYS A 280 16.47 2.41 37.92
C LYS A 280 17.79 1.95 38.53
N VAL A 281 18.63 2.92 38.90
CA VAL A 281 20.01 2.68 39.37
C VAL A 281 20.11 3.08 40.83
N ASP A 282 20.79 2.25 41.62
CA ASP A 282 21.00 2.45 43.05
C ASP A 282 22.46 2.08 43.35
N ASP A 283 23.21 2.92 44.09
CA ASP A 283 24.66 2.73 44.36
C ASP A 283 25.52 2.22 43.19
N ARG A 284 25.22 2.70 41.97
CA ARG A 284 25.86 2.29 40.70
C ARG A 284 25.67 0.82 40.30
N PHE A 285 24.64 0.12 40.79
CA PHE A 285 24.15 -1.13 40.23
C PHE A 285 22.70 -1.00 39.75
N ILE A 286 22.25 -1.95 38.91
CA ILE A 286 20.91 -1.93 38.32
C ILE A 286 19.94 -2.50 39.36
N LYS A 287 18.98 -1.69 39.83
CA LYS A 287 17.90 -2.15 40.72
C LYS A 287 16.75 -2.76 39.92
N SER A 288 16.43 -2.15 38.79
CA SER A 288 15.58 -2.74 37.76
C SER A 288 15.88 -2.19 36.36
N ALA A 289 15.70 -3.00 35.32
CA ALA A 289 15.65 -2.58 33.93
C ALA A 289 14.33 -3.03 33.29
N TYR A 290 13.70 -2.13 32.53
CA TYR A 290 12.52 -2.42 31.73
C TYR A 290 12.79 -2.01 30.27
N ALA A 291 12.92 -2.98 29.37
CA ALA A 291 12.95 -2.74 27.93
C ALA A 291 11.55 -2.93 27.33
N GLU A 292 11.14 -2.03 26.46
CA GLU A 292 10.01 -2.23 25.54
C GLU A 292 10.47 -1.83 24.12
N GLU A 293 10.32 -2.76 23.19
CA GLU A 293 10.65 -2.62 21.77
C GLU A 293 9.42 -2.98 20.94
N ILE A 294 9.06 -2.11 20.01
CA ILE A 294 7.84 -2.20 19.19
C ILE A 294 8.22 -1.99 17.73
N HIS A 295 7.78 -2.90 16.87
CA HIS A 295 7.84 -2.78 15.42
C HIS A 295 6.41 -2.81 14.88
N LEU A 296 5.96 -1.70 14.29
CA LEU A 296 4.69 -1.60 13.62
C LEU A 296 4.94 -1.63 12.11
N VAL A 297 4.35 -2.59 11.41
CA VAL A 297 4.59 -2.83 9.98
C VAL A 297 3.25 -2.81 9.25
N THR A 298 3.14 -1.96 8.22
CA THR A 298 1.86 -1.58 7.61
C THR A 298 1.96 -1.55 6.09
N LEU A 299 0.98 -2.11 5.39
CA LEU A 299 0.93 -2.05 3.93
C LEU A 299 0.46 -0.66 3.46
N ASN A 300 1.24 0.02 2.61
CA ASN A 300 0.90 1.37 2.13
C ASN A 300 -0.34 1.40 1.22
N ALA A 301 -0.65 0.26 0.60
CA ALA A 301 -1.87 0.07 -0.19
C ALA A 301 -3.11 -0.29 0.66
N HIS A 302 -2.97 -0.61 1.95
CA HIS A 302 -4.10 -0.96 2.81
C HIS A 302 -3.73 -0.83 4.28
N GLN A 303 -3.91 0.37 4.87
CA GLN A 303 -3.39 0.66 6.22
C GLN A 303 -4.09 -0.12 7.35
N SER A 304 -5.17 -0.86 7.06
CA SER A 304 -5.76 -1.81 8.00
C SER A 304 -5.01 -3.16 8.06
N LEU A 305 -4.18 -3.50 7.06
CA LEU A 305 -3.19 -4.59 7.15
C LEU A 305 -1.98 -4.13 7.94
N VAL A 306 -2.14 -4.24 9.26
CA VAL A 306 -1.12 -3.97 10.28
C VAL A 306 -0.65 -5.28 10.88
N LEU A 307 0.66 -5.39 11.11
CA LEU A 307 1.29 -6.36 12.00
C LEU A 307 2.08 -5.58 13.06
N GLU A 308 1.91 -5.92 14.33
CA GLU A 308 2.69 -5.38 15.44
C GLU A 308 3.51 -6.51 16.08
N ILE A 309 4.81 -6.28 16.23
CA ILE A 309 5.71 -7.12 17.04
C ILE A 309 6.11 -6.31 18.25
N LYS A 310 5.83 -6.86 19.45
CA LYS A 310 6.12 -6.21 20.72
C LYS A 310 6.97 -7.12 21.60
N ALA A 311 8.19 -6.69 21.88
CA ALA A 311 9.13 -7.39 22.75
C ALA A 311 9.36 -6.58 24.03
N ARG A 312 9.33 -7.25 25.18
CA ARG A 312 9.65 -6.66 26.48
C ARG A 312 10.68 -7.51 27.21
N GLN A 313 11.49 -6.83 28.01
CA GLN A 313 12.37 -7.48 29.00
C GLN A 313 12.18 -6.79 30.35
N ARG A 314 11.95 -7.55 31.42
CA ARG A 314 12.06 -7.06 32.80
C ARG A 314 13.25 -7.73 33.47
N LEU A 315 14.09 -6.95 34.13
CA LEU A 315 15.12 -7.42 35.05
C LEU A 315 14.91 -6.70 36.37
N GLN A 316 14.76 -7.42 37.49
CA GLN A 316 14.50 -6.84 38.80
C GLN A 316 15.32 -7.54 39.88
N LEU A 317 16.04 -6.76 40.70
CA LEU A 317 16.83 -7.29 41.80
C LEU A 317 15.90 -7.85 42.89
N LEU A 318 16.15 -9.08 43.33
CA LEU A 318 15.43 -9.78 44.40
C LEU A 318 16.23 -9.74 45.71
N ALA A 319 17.51 -10.08 45.66
CA ALA A 319 18.38 -10.20 46.83
C ALA A 319 19.86 -9.95 46.49
N ILE A 320 20.64 -9.61 47.52
CA ILE A 320 22.10 -9.56 47.47
C ILE A 320 22.65 -10.51 48.55
N GLU A 321 23.35 -11.54 48.13
CA GLU A 321 23.87 -12.64 48.94
C GLU A 321 25.41 -12.60 49.02
N GLY A 322 26.01 -13.48 49.83
CA GLY A 322 27.46 -13.69 49.82
C GLY A 322 27.90 -14.36 48.51
N GLY A 323 28.87 -13.76 47.82
CA GLY A 323 29.42 -14.28 46.56
C GLY A 323 30.78 -14.96 46.73
N PRO A 324 31.26 -15.66 45.68
CA PRO A 324 32.62 -16.20 45.67
C PRO A 324 33.67 -15.09 45.67
N LYS A 325 34.91 -15.44 46.01
CA LYS A 325 36.06 -14.53 45.98
C LYS A 325 36.58 -14.34 44.55
N GLU A 326 37.12 -13.16 44.27
CA GLU A 326 37.71 -12.82 42.96
C GLU A 326 38.96 -13.67 42.67
N THR A 327 39.09 -14.14 41.43
CA THR A 327 40.26 -14.90 40.96
C THR A 327 41.43 -13.94 40.71
N PRO A 328 42.61 -14.11 41.34
CA PRO A 328 43.74 -13.19 41.15
C PRO A 328 44.43 -13.37 39.79
N GLY A 329 44.73 -12.27 39.10
CA GLY A 329 45.54 -12.29 37.88
C GLY A 329 45.62 -10.94 37.16
N LYS A 330 46.51 -10.84 36.16
CA LYS A 330 46.79 -9.59 35.42
C LYS A 330 46.00 -9.39 34.13
N GLN A 331 45.40 -10.44 33.56
CA GLN A 331 44.71 -10.39 32.26
C GLN A 331 43.42 -11.23 32.26
N VAL A 332 42.34 -10.68 31.70
CA VAL A 332 41.06 -11.40 31.51
C VAL A 332 41.25 -12.74 30.80
N ALA A 333 42.05 -12.77 29.73
CA ALA A 333 42.24 -13.96 28.91
C ALA A 333 42.90 -15.14 29.65
N SER A 334 43.75 -14.90 30.66
CA SER A 334 44.28 -15.96 31.51
C SER A 334 43.25 -16.48 32.50
N ILE A 335 42.43 -15.58 33.07
CA ILE A 335 41.36 -15.94 34.02
C ILE A 335 40.26 -16.77 33.36
N VAL A 336 39.81 -16.40 32.15
CA VAL A 336 38.79 -17.16 31.42
C VAL A 336 39.28 -18.59 31.13
N LYS A 337 40.55 -18.73 30.71
CA LYS A 337 41.16 -20.05 30.45
C LYS A 337 41.32 -20.91 31.71
N SER A 338 41.64 -20.32 32.87
CA SER A 338 41.76 -21.07 34.12
C SER A 338 40.41 -21.45 34.73
N LEU A 339 39.33 -20.74 34.41
CA LEU A 339 37.97 -21.07 34.84
C LEU A 339 37.38 -22.24 34.02
N ASN A 340 37.48 -22.18 32.69
CA ASN A 340 37.12 -23.31 31.81
C ASN A 340 37.79 -23.15 30.43
N PRO A 341 38.65 -24.09 29.99
CA PRO A 341 39.32 -24.00 28.69
C PRO A 341 38.37 -24.13 27.49
N LYS A 342 37.10 -24.55 27.67
CA LYS A 342 36.08 -24.57 26.61
C LYS A 342 35.50 -23.19 26.26
N TYR A 343 35.74 -22.14 27.05
CA TYR A 343 35.21 -20.80 26.75
C TYR A 343 35.90 -20.18 25.53
N THR A 344 35.12 -19.81 24.51
CA THR A 344 35.59 -19.08 23.33
C THR A 344 35.07 -17.65 23.32
N THR A 345 35.78 -16.74 22.63
CA THR A 345 35.31 -15.37 22.41
C THR A 345 34.21 -15.32 21.35
N ILE A 346 33.10 -14.68 21.67
CA ILE A 346 31.89 -14.62 20.84
C ILE A 346 31.50 -13.15 20.63
N PRO A 347 31.06 -12.73 19.42
CA PRO A 347 30.65 -11.35 19.18
C PRO A 347 29.33 -11.02 19.89
N LEU A 348 29.14 -9.78 20.34
CA LEU A 348 27.90 -9.35 21.00
C LEU A 348 26.67 -9.25 20.06
N PRO A 349 26.77 -8.74 18.81
CA PRO A 349 25.68 -8.81 17.85
C PRO A 349 25.21 -10.25 17.63
N ALA A 350 23.91 -10.42 17.37
CA ALA A 350 23.33 -11.73 17.10
C ALA A 350 23.95 -12.40 15.87
N GLU A 351 24.04 -13.73 15.92
CA GLU A 351 24.40 -14.55 14.77
C GLU A 351 23.13 -15.01 14.03
N ALA A 352 23.23 -15.14 12.71
CA ALA A 352 22.13 -15.60 11.87
C ALA A 352 21.76 -17.06 12.18
N ILE A 353 20.57 -17.28 12.73
CA ILE A 353 20.01 -18.63 12.94
C ILE A 353 19.67 -19.24 11.58
N LYS A 354 20.41 -20.29 11.19
CA LYS A 354 20.01 -21.22 10.13
C LYS A 354 18.78 -22.01 10.60
N SER A 355 17.65 -21.85 9.93
CA SER A 355 16.43 -22.60 10.22
C SER A 355 16.46 -23.95 9.49
N GLU A 356 17.06 -24.96 10.12
CA GLU A 356 17.00 -26.34 9.65
C GLU A 356 15.61 -26.91 9.88
N CYS A 357 14.78 -26.87 8.83
CA CYS A 357 13.39 -27.33 8.87
C CYS A 357 13.34 -28.85 8.75
N LYS A 358 13.21 -29.54 9.89
CA LYS A 358 13.23 -31.01 9.95
C LYS A 358 12.03 -31.66 9.24
N ASP A 359 10.87 -31.01 9.26
CA ASP A 359 9.60 -31.52 8.72
C ASP A 359 9.09 -30.71 7.50
N CYS A 360 10.00 -30.07 6.75
CA CYS A 360 9.61 -29.36 5.52
C CYS A 360 9.34 -30.34 4.37
N ARG A 361 8.09 -30.33 3.87
CA ARG A 361 7.70 -31.06 2.65
C ARG A 361 8.63 -30.70 1.48
N PRO A 362 9.10 -31.68 0.67
CA PRO A 362 9.87 -31.40 -0.53
C PRO A 362 9.03 -30.66 -1.58
N LEU A 363 9.70 -29.89 -2.43
CA LEU A 363 9.08 -29.07 -3.47
C LEU A 363 8.15 -29.86 -4.40
N SER A 364 8.47 -31.12 -4.66
CA SER A 364 7.67 -32.06 -5.47
C SER A 364 6.33 -32.43 -4.82
N GLU A 365 6.29 -32.69 -3.52
CA GLU A 365 5.04 -32.97 -2.77
C GLU A 365 4.15 -31.73 -2.75
N LEU A 366 4.73 -30.54 -2.52
CA LEU A 366 3.99 -29.29 -2.59
C LEU A 366 3.37 -29.10 -3.98
N TRP A 367 4.14 -29.26 -5.06
CA TRP A 367 3.63 -29.18 -6.43
C TRP A 367 2.49 -30.18 -6.70
N GLN A 368 2.64 -31.44 -6.28
CA GLN A 368 1.57 -32.44 -6.39
C GLN A 368 0.28 -32.00 -5.69
N SER A 369 0.36 -31.25 -4.58
CA SER A 369 -0.82 -30.70 -3.90
C SER A 369 -1.42 -29.45 -4.55
N VAL A 370 -0.62 -28.60 -5.22
CA VAL A 370 -1.08 -27.28 -5.73
C VAL A 370 -1.30 -27.17 -7.24
N HIS A 371 -0.72 -28.04 -8.08
CA HIS A 371 -0.75 -27.87 -9.54
C HIS A 371 -2.16 -27.72 -10.12
N LYS A 372 -3.15 -28.45 -9.58
CA LYS A 372 -4.57 -28.38 -10.00
C LYS A 372 -5.20 -27.01 -9.78
N ASP A 373 -4.73 -26.26 -8.78
CA ASP A 373 -5.19 -24.89 -8.50
C ASP A 373 -4.60 -23.89 -9.50
N LEU A 374 -3.53 -24.26 -10.21
CA LEU A 374 -2.79 -23.40 -11.13
C LEU A 374 -3.11 -23.70 -12.60
N GLU A 375 -4.02 -24.64 -12.89
CA GLU A 375 -4.51 -24.89 -14.25
C GLU A 375 -5.27 -23.65 -14.81
N PRO A 376 -5.24 -23.39 -16.13
CA PRO A 376 -5.73 -22.12 -16.73
C PRO A 376 -7.20 -21.74 -16.46
N GLU A 377 -8.03 -22.73 -16.12
CA GLU A 377 -9.45 -22.57 -15.78
C GLU A 377 -9.65 -21.98 -14.38
N ASN A 378 -8.81 -22.41 -13.43
CA ASN A 378 -8.95 -22.08 -12.00
C ASN A 378 -8.27 -20.76 -11.60
N LEU A 379 -7.56 -20.10 -12.52
CA LEU A 379 -6.75 -18.92 -12.20
C LEU A 379 -7.53 -17.73 -11.62
N SER A 380 -8.83 -17.61 -11.87
CA SER A 380 -9.66 -16.56 -11.25
C SER A 380 -9.95 -16.81 -9.76
N ASP A 381 -9.68 -18.00 -9.22
CA ASP A 381 -9.95 -18.32 -7.81
C ASP A 381 -8.88 -17.77 -6.85
N ALA A 382 -9.33 -17.30 -5.68
CA ALA A 382 -8.43 -16.95 -4.56
C ALA A 382 -7.53 -18.13 -4.14
N LYS A 383 -7.95 -19.37 -4.43
CA LYS A 383 -7.16 -20.58 -4.19
C LYS A 383 -5.92 -20.63 -5.08
N ALA A 384 -6.05 -20.34 -6.38
CA ALA A 384 -4.92 -20.29 -7.31
C ALA A 384 -3.86 -19.28 -6.84
N THR A 385 -4.28 -18.07 -6.47
CA THR A 385 -3.37 -17.01 -6.00
C THR A 385 -2.70 -17.36 -4.67
N ARG A 386 -3.40 -18.00 -3.72
CA ARG A 386 -2.77 -18.52 -2.48
C ARG A 386 -1.73 -19.61 -2.77
N SER A 387 -2.08 -20.56 -3.65
CA SER A 387 -1.21 -21.66 -4.06
C SER A 387 0.06 -21.15 -4.78
N PHE A 388 -0.07 -20.13 -5.63
CA PHE A 388 1.05 -19.40 -6.25
C PHE A 388 2.00 -18.78 -5.20
N LEU A 389 1.47 -18.02 -4.24
CA LEU A 389 2.28 -17.41 -3.18
C LEU A 389 2.99 -18.45 -2.30
N SER A 390 2.30 -19.53 -1.94
CA SER A 390 2.88 -20.63 -1.16
C SER A 390 4.00 -21.35 -1.92
N LEU A 391 3.88 -21.50 -3.24
CA LEU A 391 4.91 -22.13 -4.07
C LEU A 391 6.15 -21.22 -4.19
N ILE A 392 5.98 -19.90 -4.30
CA ILE A 392 7.08 -18.91 -4.26
C ILE A 392 7.91 -19.02 -2.97
N GLN A 393 7.27 -19.15 -1.80
CA GLN A 393 7.99 -19.28 -0.52
C GLN A 393 8.87 -20.53 -0.43
N SER A 394 8.52 -21.60 -1.15
CA SER A 394 9.28 -22.84 -1.21
C SER A 394 10.37 -22.79 -2.29
N LEU A 395 10.06 -22.24 -3.46
CA LEU A 395 11.04 -21.99 -4.54
C LEU A 395 12.18 -21.07 -4.08
N ARG A 396 11.91 -20.11 -3.18
CA ARG A 396 12.93 -19.26 -2.54
C ARG A 396 13.94 -20.00 -1.66
N LYS A 397 13.68 -21.28 -1.32
CA LYS A 397 14.53 -22.14 -0.49
C LYS A 397 15.12 -23.33 -1.26
N ALA A 398 14.63 -23.59 -2.48
CA ALA A 398 15.01 -24.74 -3.29
C ALA A 398 16.32 -24.52 -4.07
N LYS A 399 16.95 -25.61 -4.52
CA LYS A 399 18.19 -25.59 -5.33
C LYS A 399 17.89 -25.61 -6.83
N LYS A 400 18.82 -25.11 -7.65
CA LYS A 400 18.71 -25.04 -9.12
C LYS A 400 18.24 -26.37 -9.76
N LEU A 401 18.83 -27.50 -9.36
CA LEU A 401 18.48 -28.82 -9.90
C LEU A 401 17.05 -29.27 -9.54
N GLU A 402 16.59 -28.97 -8.33
CA GLU A 402 15.23 -29.31 -7.86
C GLU A 402 14.18 -28.52 -8.67
N ILE A 403 14.46 -27.24 -8.94
CA ILE A 403 13.62 -26.36 -9.76
C ILE A 403 13.63 -26.80 -11.24
N LEU A 404 14.80 -27.17 -11.78
CA LEU A 404 14.92 -27.63 -13.17
C LEU A 404 14.22 -28.99 -13.40
N GLN A 405 14.24 -29.89 -12.41
CA GLN A 405 13.50 -31.15 -12.45
C GLN A 405 11.99 -30.91 -12.38
N LEU A 406 11.54 -29.91 -11.61
CA LEU A 406 10.14 -29.51 -11.55
C LEU A 406 9.63 -28.95 -12.89
N LEU A 407 10.38 -28.02 -13.50
CA LEU A 407 10.06 -27.48 -14.83
C LEU A 407 9.95 -28.58 -15.91
N LYS A 408 10.83 -29.58 -15.87
CA LYS A 408 10.84 -30.71 -16.81
C LYS A 408 9.76 -31.78 -16.56
N SER A 409 9.01 -31.70 -15.47
CA SER A 409 7.97 -32.68 -15.10
C SER A 409 6.54 -32.10 -15.00
N ALA A 410 6.35 -30.82 -15.30
CA ALA A 410 5.03 -30.17 -15.32
C ALA A 410 4.19 -30.54 -16.55
N SER A 411 2.86 -30.44 -16.42
CA SER A 411 1.93 -30.52 -17.55
C SER A 411 2.11 -29.34 -18.50
N LYS A 412 1.84 -29.53 -19.80
CA LYS A 412 1.90 -28.43 -20.79
C LYS A 412 0.92 -27.29 -20.48
N SER A 413 -0.16 -27.57 -19.75
CA SER A 413 -1.21 -26.62 -19.37
C SER A 413 -0.84 -25.73 -18.18
N ALA A 414 -0.14 -26.27 -17.16
CA ALA A 414 0.31 -25.54 -15.97
C ALA A 414 1.76 -25.00 -16.08
N LEU A 415 2.50 -25.38 -17.13
CA LEU A 415 3.88 -24.92 -17.34
C LEU A 415 4.02 -23.38 -17.44
N PRO A 416 3.15 -22.61 -18.13
CA PRO A 416 3.24 -21.15 -18.14
C PRO A 416 3.16 -20.53 -16.73
N GLN A 417 2.27 -21.04 -15.89
CA GLN A 417 2.06 -20.61 -14.50
C GLN A 417 3.25 -21.00 -13.63
N LEU A 418 3.87 -22.15 -13.89
CA LEU A 418 5.12 -22.53 -13.24
C LEU A 418 6.28 -21.60 -13.65
N VAL A 419 6.36 -21.15 -14.91
CA VAL A 419 7.32 -20.12 -15.36
C VAL A 419 7.07 -18.79 -14.65
N ASP A 420 5.81 -18.33 -14.58
CA ASP A 420 5.40 -17.13 -13.83
C ASP A 420 5.87 -17.23 -12.35
N THR A 421 5.69 -18.40 -11.73
CA THR A 421 6.05 -18.66 -10.32
C THR A 421 7.58 -18.73 -10.08
N VAL A 422 8.30 -19.50 -10.91
CA VAL A 422 9.77 -19.68 -10.78
C VAL A 422 10.52 -18.36 -11.02
N THR A 423 10.02 -17.54 -11.95
CA THR A 423 10.58 -16.21 -12.21
C THR A 423 10.27 -15.26 -11.05
N SER A 424 9.03 -15.26 -10.55
CA SER A 424 8.60 -14.45 -9.38
C SER A 424 9.36 -14.77 -8.08
N ALA A 425 9.93 -15.97 -7.96
CA ALA A 425 10.77 -16.33 -6.81
C ALA A 425 12.05 -15.47 -6.69
N GLN A 426 12.55 -14.90 -7.79
CA GLN A 426 13.63 -13.88 -7.85
C GLN A 426 15.00 -14.27 -7.25
N THR A 427 15.25 -15.57 -6.98
CA THR A 427 16.55 -16.02 -6.47
C THR A 427 17.57 -16.22 -7.59
N THR A 428 18.86 -16.31 -7.24
CA THR A 428 19.90 -16.76 -8.19
C THR A 428 19.60 -18.17 -8.71
N ALA A 429 19.21 -19.11 -7.84
CA ALA A 429 18.96 -20.49 -8.22
C ALA A 429 17.74 -20.65 -9.14
N SER A 430 16.68 -19.85 -8.94
CA SER A 430 15.48 -19.90 -9.78
C SER A 430 15.71 -19.20 -11.13
N LEU A 431 16.42 -18.07 -11.16
CA LEU A 431 16.84 -17.41 -12.40
C LEU A 431 17.74 -18.31 -13.27
N GLU A 432 18.73 -18.96 -12.66
CA GLU A 432 19.59 -19.89 -13.38
C GLU A 432 18.85 -21.16 -13.81
N ALA A 433 17.85 -21.64 -13.06
CA ALA A 433 17.06 -22.81 -13.45
C ALA A 433 16.12 -22.54 -14.63
N ILE A 434 15.53 -21.34 -14.73
CA ILE A 434 14.65 -21.00 -15.86
C ILE A 434 15.43 -20.66 -17.13
N LEU A 435 16.61 -20.05 -17.01
CA LEU A 435 17.51 -19.80 -18.15
C LEU A 435 18.13 -21.09 -18.73
N ASP A 436 18.39 -22.11 -17.89
CA ASP A 436 18.78 -23.45 -18.34
C ASP A 436 17.62 -24.24 -18.99
N PHE A 437 16.37 -23.75 -18.89
CA PHE A 437 15.16 -24.43 -19.36
C PHE A 437 14.58 -23.80 -20.64
N LEU A 438 14.68 -22.49 -20.81
CA LEU A 438 14.16 -21.76 -21.96
C LEU A 438 15.24 -21.57 -23.03
N ASP A 439 15.11 -22.27 -24.16
CA ASP A 439 15.86 -21.93 -25.37
C ASP A 439 15.17 -20.76 -26.10
N PHE A 440 15.93 -19.69 -26.37
CA PHE A 440 15.48 -18.51 -27.12
C PHE A 440 15.76 -18.65 -28.63
N SER A 441 16.43 -19.73 -29.06
CA SER A 441 16.66 -20.09 -30.46
C SER A 441 15.51 -20.91 -31.07
N ASP A 442 14.53 -21.37 -30.28
CA ASP A 442 13.35 -22.10 -30.74
C ASP A 442 12.12 -21.18 -30.84
N GLU A 443 11.52 -21.12 -32.03
CA GLU A 443 10.29 -20.36 -32.30
C GLU A 443 9.04 -20.99 -31.65
N LYS A 444 9.08 -22.27 -31.29
CA LYS A 444 7.98 -22.95 -30.57
C LYS A 444 7.93 -22.57 -29.09
N GLY A 445 8.98 -21.96 -28.56
CA GLY A 445 9.09 -21.53 -27.16
C GLY A 445 8.45 -20.17 -26.82
N VAL A 446 7.98 -19.41 -27.83
CA VAL A 446 7.58 -17.99 -27.72
C VAL A 446 6.68 -17.71 -26.51
N THR A 447 5.62 -18.49 -26.28
CA THR A 447 4.71 -18.26 -25.14
C THR A 447 5.41 -18.35 -23.78
N LEU A 448 6.40 -19.24 -23.61
CA LEU A 448 7.13 -19.40 -22.34
C LEU A 448 8.27 -18.39 -22.20
N GLN A 449 8.89 -18.00 -23.32
CA GLN A 449 9.87 -16.91 -23.38
C GLN A 449 9.20 -15.57 -22.98
N GLU A 450 8.01 -15.28 -23.52
CA GLU A 450 7.24 -14.08 -23.21
C GLU A 450 6.79 -14.04 -21.73
N ARG A 451 6.32 -15.18 -21.17
CA ARG A 451 6.00 -15.33 -19.73
C ARG A 451 7.15 -14.92 -18.83
N PHE A 452 8.33 -15.51 -19.08
CA PHE A 452 9.55 -15.21 -18.34
C PHE A 452 9.92 -13.72 -18.45
N LEU A 453 9.84 -13.13 -19.64
CA LEU A 453 10.13 -11.71 -19.84
C LEU A 453 9.15 -10.81 -19.09
N TYR A 454 7.83 -11.02 -19.18
CA TYR A 454 6.87 -10.21 -18.41
C TYR A 454 7.01 -10.43 -16.90
N ALA A 455 7.26 -11.65 -16.42
CA ALA A 455 7.51 -11.91 -14.99
C ALA A 455 8.82 -11.23 -14.50
N CYS A 456 9.86 -11.15 -15.34
CA CYS A 456 11.04 -10.30 -15.08
C CYS A 456 10.69 -8.81 -15.07
N GLY A 457 9.79 -8.34 -15.95
CA GLY A 457 9.28 -6.97 -15.95
C GLY A 457 8.53 -6.62 -14.68
N PHE A 458 7.68 -7.53 -14.18
CA PHE A 458 6.90 -7.31 -12.96
C PHE A 458 7.69 -7.52 -11.66
N ALA A 459 8.89 -8.11 -11.72
CA ALA A 459 9.78 -8.35 -10.56
C ALA A 459 9.74 -7.22 -9.51
N SER A 460 9.50 -7.60 -8.26
CA SER A 460 9.32 -6.69 -7.13
C SER A 460 10.65 -6.07 -6.66
N HIS A 461 11.72 -6.88 -6.66
CA HIS A 461 13.07 -6.51 -6.23
C HIS A 461 14.14 -6.99 -7.25
N PRO A 462 14.09 -6.53 -8.51
CA PRO A 462 15.03 -6.97 -9.54
C PRO A 462 16.48 -6.62 -9.17
N ASN A 463 17.42 -7.45 -9.63
CA ASN A 463 18.83 -7.36 -9.24
C ASN A 463 19.77 -7.30 -10.46
N GLN A 464 21.04 -6.95 -10.23
CA GLN A 464 22.04 -6.78 -11.28
C GLN A 464 22.28 -8.05 -12.12
N LYS A 465 22.12 -9.26 -11.54
CA LYS A 465 22.26 -10.52 -12.30
C LYS A 465 21.12 -10.68 -13.32
N MET A 466 19.89 -10.34 -12.94
CA MET A 466 18.72 -10.39 -13.83
C MET A 466 18.90 -9.45 -15.03
N LEU A 467 19.34 -8.20 -14.80
CA LEU A 467 19.64 -7.28 -15.90
C LEU A 467 20.77 -7.83 -16.80
N LYS A 468 21.87 -8.33 -16.20
CA LYS A 468 22.98 -8.92 -16.96
C LYS A 468 22.55 -10.15 -17.78
N ALA A 469 21.60 -10.95 -17.28
CA ALA A 469 21.06 -12.09 -18.00
C ALA A 469 20.25 -11.65 -19.24
N LEU A 470 19.34 -10.68 -19.10
CA LEU A 470 18.59 -10.16 -20.27
C LEU A 470 19.50 -9.51 -21.32
N MET A 471 20.54 -8.79 -20.89
CA MET A 471 21.57 -8.26 -21.79
C MET A 471 22.38 -9.35 -22.49
N GLY A 472 22.59 -10.49 -21.82
CA GLY A 472 23.20 -11.68 -22.42
C GLY A 472 22.30 -12.35 -23.46
N LEU A 473 20.99 -12.45 -23.19
CA LEU A 473 20.00 -12.94 -24.15
C LEU A 473 19.91 -12.03 -25.38
N TYR A 474 19.83 -10.71 -25.18
CA TYR A 474 19.77 -9.73 -26.27
C TYR A 474 21.02 -9.75 -27.18
N LYS A 475 22.21 -9.96 -26.59
CA LYS A 475 23.47 -10.13 -27.33
C LYS A 475 23.66 -11.54 -27.92
N GLY A 476 22.76 -12.47 -27.60
CA GLY A 476 22.75 -13.84 -28.10
C GLY A 476 21.89 -14.02 -29.35
N LYS A 477 21.54 -15.27 -29.66
CA LYS A 477 20.57 -15.59 -30.71
C LYS A 477 19.17 -15.65 -30.10
N ILE A 478 18.26 -14.80 -30.60
CA ILE A 478 16.82 -14.89 -30.38
C ILE A 478 16.18 -15.13 -31.74
N ALA A 479 15.30 -16.13 -31.87
CA ALA A 479 14.67 -16.46 -33.15
C ALA A 479 13.53 -15.49 -33.52
N SER A 480 12.64 -15.18 -32.58
CA SER A 480 11.48 -14.31 -32.81
C SER A 480 11.79 -12.82 -32.58
N ARG A 481 11.40 -11.95 -33.55
CA ARG A 481 11.51 -10.49 -33.42
C ARG A 481 10.72 -9.97 -32.21
N ASP A 482 9.51 -10.49 -32.00
CA ASP A 482 8.62 -10.19 -30.88
C ASP A 482 9.30 -10.38 -29.51
N ILE A 483 10.13 -11.43 -29.39
CA ILE A 483 10.86 -11.78 -28.17
C ILE A 483 12.14 -10.94 -28.03
N LYS A 484 12.82 -10.60 -29.13
CA LYS A 484 13.90 -9.60 -29.14
C LYS A 484 13.38 -8.24 -28.64
N GLU A 485 12.26 -7.77 -29.19
CA GLU A 485 11.59 -6.53 -28.78
C GLU A 485 11.21 -6.57 -27.30
N SER A 486 10.48 -7.61 -26.87
CA SER A 486 10.07 -7.80 -25.48
C SER A 486 11.27 -7.80 -24.51
N THR A 487 12.42 -8.36 -24.91
CA THR A 487 13.64 -8.34 -24.09
C THR A 487 14.15 -6.92 -23.85
N VAL A 488 14.19 -6.08 -24.89
CA VAL A 488 14.66 -4.68 -24.77
C VAL A 488 13.67 -3.82 -23.99
N ILE A 489 12.36 -4.00 -24.20
CA ILE A 489 11.28 -3.32 -23.45
C ILE A 489 11.40 -3.61 -21.94
N ILE A 490 11.65 -4.87 -21.58
CA ILE A 490 11.75 -5.32 -20.19
C ILE A 490 13.09 -4.94 -19.55
N MET A 491 14.20 -4.92 -20.31
CA MET A 491 15.47 -4.33 -19.86
C MET A 491 15.27 -2.88 -19.39
N GLY A 492 14.47 -2.08 -20.12
CA GLY A 492 14.11 -0.73 -19.71
C GLY A 492 13.39 -0.67 -18.35
N ALA A 493 12.43 -1.58 -18.11
CA ALA A 493 11.68 -1.62 -16.85
C ALA A 493 12.58 -1.98 -15.66
N ILE A 494 13.51 -2.93 -15.85
CA ILE A 494 14.51 -3.29 -14.84
C ILE A 494 15.48 -2.14 -14.58
N VAL A 495 15.93 -1.41 -15.62
CA VAL A 495 16.78 -0.21 -15.46
C VAL A 495 16.08 0.85 -14.59
N LYS A 496 14.81 1.16 -14.84
CA LYS A 496 14.03 2.10 -14.00
C LYS A 496 13.92 1.62 -12.55
N LYS A 497 13.58 0.35 -12.32
CA LYS A 497 13.46 -0.22 -10.96
C LYS A 497 14.80 -0.21 -10.20
N LEU A 498 15.91 -0.52 -10.87
CA LEU A 498 17.26 -0.44 -10.30
C LEU A 498 17.69 1.02 -10.05
N CYS A 499 17.28 1.97 -10.89
CA CYS A 499 17.51 3.39 -10.63
C CYS A 499 16.73 3.88 -9.39
N GLN A 500 15.46 3.49 -9.26
CA GLN A 500 14.60 3.87 -8.12
C GLN A 500 15.10 3.32 -6.77
N SER A 501 15.76 2.16 -6.75
CA SER A 501 16.39 1.59 -5.56
C SER A 501 17.79 2.15 -5.22
N GLY A 502 18.25 3.17 -5.96
CA GLY A 502 19.57 3.79 -5.77
C GLY A 502 20.72 3.12 -6.53
N GLY A 503 20.42 2.11 -7.35
CA GLY A 503 21.38 1.37 -8.18
C GLY A 503 21.74 2.04 -9.52
N SER A 504 21.35 3.30 -9.77
CA SER A 504 21.62 4.04 -11.01
C SER A 504 23.10 4.03 -11.44
N ASP A 505 24.01 4.00 -10.48
CA ASP A 505 25.45 4.08 -10.73
C ASP A 505 26.14 2.75 -11.04
N LEU A 506 25.43 1.63 -10.93
CA LEU A 506 25.95 0.27 -11.17
C LEU A 506 26.44 0.11 -12.63
N PRO A 507 27.57 -0.57 -12.88
CA PRO A 507 28.17 -0.64 -14.22
C PRO A 507 27.25 -1.29 -15.26
N THR A 508 26.54 -2.36 -14.89
CA THR A 508 25.56 -3.02 -15.76
C THR A 508 24.34 -2.14 -16.06
N VAL A 509 23.95 -1.25 -15.15
CA VAL A 509 22.87 -0.27 -15.40
C VAL A 509 23.33 0.79 -16.39
N LYS A 510 24.59 1.25 -16.29
CA LYS A 510 25.19 2.18 -17.26
C LYS A 510 25.33 1.55 -18.65
N GLU A 511 25.83 0.33 -18.73
CA GLU A 511 25.92 -0.46 -19.98
C GLU A 511 24.52 -0.64 -20.62
N ALA A 512 23.48 -0.94 -19.83
CA ALA A 512 22.11 -1.05 -20.33
C ALA A 512 21.52 0.30 -20.79
N LYS A 513 21.79 1.40 -20.07
CA LYS A 513 21.39 2.75 -20.49
C LYS A 513 22.02 3.12 -21.84
N GLN A 514 23.31 2.86 -22.01
CA GLN A 514 24.04 3.11 -23.25
C GLN A 514 23.43 2.32 -24.41
N LEU A 515 23.28 1.00 -24.25
CA LEU A 515 22.67 0.12 -25.25
C LEU A 515 21.30 0.61 -25.76
N ILE A 516 20.44 1.13 -24.88
CA ILE A 516 19.12 1.66 -25.25
C ILE A 516 19.22 3.03 -25.94
N LEU A 517 20.13 3.91 -25.50
CA LEU A 517 20.26 5.27 -26.04
C LEU A 517 21.08 5.36 -27.32
N GLU A 518 22.09 4.50 -27.48
CA GLU A 518 22.89 4.33 -28.70
C GLU A 518 22.05 3.57 -29.73
N GLY A 519 21.40 2.47 -29.33
CA GLY A 519 20.48 1.72 -30.19
C GLY A 519 19.36 2.58 -30.81
N LEU A 520 18.75 3.50 -30.05
CA LEU A 520 17.75 4.43 -30.63
C LEU A 520 18.35 5.43 -31.63
N ARG A 521 19.61 5.84 -31.47
CA ARG A 521 20.27 6.82 -32.38
C ARG A 521 20.70 6.18 -33.69
N ASP A 522 21.16 4.93 -33.60
CA ASP A 522 21.84 4.22 -34.69
C ASP A 522 20.87 3.32 -35.48
N SER A 523 19.59 3.25 -35.09
CA SER A 523 18.55 2.50 -35.81
C SER A 523 17.95 3.31 -36.96
N GLU A 524 17.94 2.72 -38.16
CA GLU A 524 17.27 3.26 -39.35
C GLU A 524 15.88 2.65 -39.59
N GLU A 525 15.64 1.39 -39.20
CA GLU A 525 14.32 0.74 -39.33
C GLU A 525 13.29 1.29 -38.33
N GLU A 526 12.08 1.59 -38.80
CA GLU A 526 11.00 2.12 -37.94
C GLU A 526 10.65 1.18 -36.77
N ASP A 527 10.65 -0.13 -37.00
CA ASP A 527 10.28 -1.11 -35.96
C ASP A 527 11.36 -1.27 -34.88
N ASP A 528 12.65 -1.17 -35.22
CA ASP A 528 13.71 -1.16 -34.21
C ASP A 528 13.74 0.21 -33.47
N ILE A 529 13.40 1.34 -34.13
CA ILE A 529 13.15 2.63 -33.47
C ILE A 529 11.99 2.51 -32.45
N LYS A 530 10.86 1.87 -32.81
CA LYS A 530 9.73 1.62 -31.89
C LYS A 530 10.16 0.78 -30.68
N MET A 531 10.89 -0.31 -30.89
CA MET A 531 11.44 -1.17 -29.82
C MET A 531 12.23 -0.35 -28.79
N TYR A 532 13.15 0.50 -29.24
CA TYR A 532 13.94 1.33 -28.32
C TYR A 532 13.12 2.46 -27.67
N LEU A 533 12.14 3.06 -28.36
CA LEU A 533 11.21 4.03 -27.75
C LEU A 533 10.36 3.39 -26.64
N LEU A 534 9.85 2.19 -26.84
CA LEU A 534 9.10 1.42 -25.82
C LEU A 534 10.00 1.07 -24.62
N ALA A 535 11.27 0.76 -24.84
CA ALA A 535 12.25 0.61 -23.77
C ALA A 535 12.54 1.91 -23.01
N ILE A 536 12.54 3.08 -23.67
CA ILE A 536 12.69 4.39 -23.00
C ILE A 536 11.42 4.80 -22.25
N ILE A 537 10.22 4.45 -22.74
CA ILE A 537 8.94 4.61 -22.00
C ILE A 537 9.05 3.90 -20.63
N ASN A 538 9.63 2.71 -20.62
CA ASN A 538 9.89 1.94 -19.41
C ASN A 538 11.10 2.45 -18.59
N ALA A 539 12.20 2.87 -19.23
CA ALA A 539 13.43 3.24 -18.52
C ALA A 539 13.41 4.66 -17.93
N GLN A 540 12.63 5.58 -18.51
CA GLN A 540 12.43 6.96 -18.07
C GLN A 540 13.74 7.74 -17.83
N LEU A 541 14.70 7.55 -18.73
CA LEU A 541 16.06 8.09 -18.66
C LEU A 541 16.06 9.61 -18.92
N PRO A 542 16.41 10.47 -17.92
CA PRO A 542 16.51 11.91 -18.15
C PRO A 542 17.42 12.27 -19.32
N GLU A 543 18.48 11.47 -19.55
CA GLU A 543 19.45 11.61 -20.63
C GLU A 543 18.82 11.43 -22.03
N GLY A 544 17.68 10.73 -22.13
CA GLY A 544 16.95 10.51 -23.39
C GLY A 544 15.98 11.63 -23.78
N THR A 545 15.68 12.58 -22.89
CA THR A 545 14.64 13.60 -23.12
C THR A 545 14.85 14.49 -24.37
N PRO A 546 16.08 14.89 -24.78
CA PRO A 546 16.27 15.64 -26.03
C PRO A 546 16.05 14.77 -27.27
N LEU A 547 16.36 13.46 -27.18
CA LEU A 547 16.21 12.51 -28.27
C LEU A 547 14.71 12.21 -28.51
N LEU A 548 13.93 12.07 -27.44
CA LEU A 548 12.46 11.99 -27.53
C LEU A 548 11.85 13.23 -28.18
N ALA A 549 12.35 14.43 -27.83
CA ALA A 549 11.89 15.67 -28.45
C ALA A 549 12.20 15.73 -29.96
N LYS A 550 13.35 15.20 -30.40
CA LYS A 550 13.69 15.04 -31.82
C LYS A 550 12.67 14.12 -32.53
N TYR A 551 12.48 12.89 -32.05
CA TYR A 551 11.57 11.93 -32.69
C TYR A 551 10.10 12.39 -32.68
N ALA A 552 9.69 13.19 -31.68
CA ALA A 552 8.36 13.82 -31.63
C ALA A 552 8.14 14.91 -32.71
N GLU A 553 9.18 15.65 -33.09
CA GLU A 553 9.08 16.70 -34.13
C GLU A 553 9.36 16.16 -35.54
N GLU A 554 10.28 15.20 -35.68
CA GLU A 554 10.81 14.76 -36.99
C GLU A 554 10.28 13.40 -37.46
N GLY A 555 9.89 12.48 -36.57
CA GLY A 555 9.57 11.09 -36.90
C GLY A 555 8.31 10.90 -37.77
N SER A 556 8.03 9.65 -38.17
CA SER A 556 6.74 9.25 -38.75
C SER A 556 5.61 9.38 -37.73
N GLY A 557 4.36 9.21 -38.16
CA GLY A 557 3.17 9.29 -37.29
C GLY A 557 3.25 8.40 -36.03
N PRO A 558 3.41 7.06 -36.18
CA PRO A 558 3.54 6.14 -35.05
C PRO A 558 4.75 6.45 -34.15
N VAL A 559 5.91 6.77 -34.74
CA VAL A 559 7.13 7.12 -34.00
C VAL A 559 6.96 8.42 -33.21
N SER A 560 6.32 9.43 -33.80
CA SER A 560 6.01 10.70 -33.12
C SER A 560 5.02 10.49 -31.98
N SER A 561 3.99 9.68 -32.18
CA SER A 561 3.01 9.30 -31.16
C SER A 561 3.70 8.62 -29.96
N LEU A 562 4.55 7.62 -30.22
CA LEU A 562 5.34 6.92 -29.18
C LEU A 562 6.32 7.85 -28.46
N ALA A 563 7.03 8.73 -29.17
CA ALA A 563 7.97 9.68 -28.58
C ALA A 563 7.26 10.70 -27.66
N ILE A 564 6.06 11.15 -28.01
CA ILE A 564 5.25 12.04 -27.16
C ILE A 564 4.67 11.27 -25.97
N MET A 565 4.19 10.03 -26.16
CA MET A 565 3.73 9.18 -25.05
C MET A 565 4.86 8.84 -24.08
N ALA A 566 6.11 8.73 -24.55
CA ALA A 566 7.27 8.67 -23.69
C ALA A 566 7.40 9.93 -22.85
N LEU A 567 7.37 11.13 -23.45
CA LEU A 567 7.41 12.41 -22.74
C LEU A 567 6.26 12.55 -21.71
N GLN A 568 5.06 12.05 -22.00
CA GLN A 568 3.94 12.03 -21.04
C GLN A 568 4.23 11.27 -19.73
N LYS A 569 5.21 10.34 -19.72
CA LYS A 569 5.60 9.59 -18.51
C LYS A 569 6.69 10.27 -17.68
N TYR A 570 7.35 11.33 -18.17
CA TYR A 570 8.39 12.03 -17.42
C TYR A 570 7.79 12.97 -16.37
N SER A 571 8.51 13.14 -15.25
CA SER A 571 8.10 14.11 -14.23
C SER A 571 8.07 15.54 -14.77
N THR A 572 7.18 16.39 -14.25
CA THR A 572 7.04 17.82 -14.62
C THR A 572 8.24 18.71 -14.27
N ALA A 573 9.36 18.13 -13.83
CA ALA A 573 10.65 18.79 -13.66
C ALA A 573 11.63 18.51 -14.83
N LEU A 574 11.37 17.47 -15.63
CA LEU A 574 12.19 17.07 -16.78
C LEU A 574 11.63 17.57 -18.12
N ILE A 575 10.36 18.01 -18.16
CA ILE A 575 9.78 18.71 -19.31
C ILE A 575 10.21 20.18 -19.28
N THR A 576 11.33 20.48 -19.93
CA THR A 576 11.92 21.83 -20.00
C THR A 576 11.12 22.76 -20.92
N ASP A 577 11.36 24.08 -20.82
CA ASP A 577 10.77 25.05 -21.75
C ASP A 577 11.22 24.85 -23.21
N GLU A 578 12.34 24.15 -23.46
CA GLU A 578 12.77 23.75 -24.80
C GLU A 578 11.90 22.63 -25.36
N ILE A 579 11.60 21.61 -24.55
CA ILE A 579 10.66 20.54 -24.90
C ILE A 579 9.25 21.11 -25.09
N LYS A 580 8.79 22.04 -24.23
CA LYS A 580 7.50 22.72 -24.43
C LYS A 580 7.48 23.57 -25.72
N LYS A 581 8.57 24.23 -26.10
CA LYS A 581 8.66 24.90 -27.42
C LYS A 581 8.53 23.92 -28.59
N VAL A 582 9.06 22.70 -28.48
CA VAL A 582 8.86 21.63 -29.49
C VAL A 582 7.38 21.24 -29.55
N LEU A 583 6.77 20.91 -28.42
CA LEU A 583 5.37 20.47 -28.33
C LEU A 583 4.38 21.54 -28.82
N ASN A 584 4.64 22.82 -28.55
CA ASN A 584 3.85 23.93 -29.12
C ASN A 584 3.96 23.98 -30.65
N ARG A 585 5.16 23.79 -31.24
CA ARG A 585 5.34 23.76 -32.71
C ARG A 585 4.60 22.59 -33.36
N ILE A 586 4.60 21.42 -32.71
CA ILE A 586 3.86 20.24 -33.16
C ILE A 586 2.36 20.52 -33.16
N TYR A 587 1.81 21.00 -32.04
CA TYR A 587 0.37 21.27 -31.90
C TYR A 587 -0.13 22.35 -32.87
N HIS A 588 0.59 23.47 -32.96
CA HIS A 588 0.25 24.61 -33.82
C HIS A 588 0.79 24.48 -35.26
N GLN A 589 1.44 23.37 -35.61
CA GLN A 589 1.96 23.05 -36.95
C GLN A 589 2.86 24.14 -37.55
N ASN A 590 3.67 24.84 -36.74
CA ASN A 590 4.43 26.03 -37.16
C ASN A 590 5.60 25.76 -38.14
N ARG A 591 5.80 24.50 -38.56
CA ARG A 591 6.92 24.05 -39.41
C ARG A 591 6.48 23.00 -40.44
N ARG A 592 5.74 21.98 -40.01
CA ARG A 592 5.22 20.91 -40.86
C ARG A 592 3.82 20.48 -40.40
N VAL A 593 3.15 19.70 -41.24
CA VAL A 593 1.90 19.01 -40.88
C VAL A 593 2.20 17.86 -39.91
N HIS A 594 1.30 17.61 -38.95
CA HIS A 594 1.37 16.51 -37.99
C HIS A 594 -0.02 15.89 -37.84
N GLU A 595 -0.09 14.58 -37.62
CA GLU A 595 -1.35 13.87 -37.38
C GLU A 595 -2.16 14.45 -36.19
N LYS A 596 -3.48 14.28 -36.25
CA LYS A 596 -4.44 14.64 -35.18
C LYS A 596 -4.04 14.01 -33.85
N SER A 597 -3.67 12.73 -33.87
CA SER A 597 -3.20 11.89 -32.75
C SER A 597 -1.93 12.45 -32.06
N VAL A 598 -0.92 12.81 -32.86
CA VAL A 598 0.36 13.39 -32.43
C VAL A 598 0.14 14.77 -31.79
N ARG A 599 -0.76 15.57 -32.37
CA ARG A 599 -1.08 16.92 -31.88
C ARG A 599 -1.88 16.88 -30.57
N THR A 600 -2.90 16.04 -30.43
CA THR A 600 -3.64 15.92 -29.16
C THR A 600 -2.76 15.39 -28.04
N ALA A 601 -1.90 14.40 -28.31
CA ALA A 601 -0.92 13.91 -27.35
C ALA A 601 0.07 15.01 -26.90
N ALA A 602 0.47 15.92 -27.79
CA ALA A 602 1.31 17.07 -27.45
C ALA A 602 0.59 18.08 -26.54
N ALA A 603 -0.70 18.36 -26.78
CA ALA A 603 -1.52 19.20 -25.92
C ALA A 603 -1.66 18.61 -24.51
N ASP A 604 -1.82 17.28 -24.40
CA ASP A 604 -1.87 16.59 -23.12
C ASP A 604 -0.57 16.71 -22.30
N VAL A 605 0.62 16.68 -22.95
CA VAL A 605 1.87 17.00 -22.25
C VAL A 605 1.87 18.45 -21.80
N LEU A 606 1.46 19.40 -22.65
CA LEU A 606 1.44 20.83 -22.31
C LEU A 606 0.52 21.12 -21.12
N PHE A 607 -0.72 20.60 -21.10
CA PHE A 607 -1.64 20.79 -19.98
C PHE A 607 -1.09 20.20 -18.66
N ASN A 608 -0.41 19.07 -18.70
CA ASN A 608 0.11 18.42 -17.49
C ASN A 608 1.47 18.97 -17.01
N SER A 609 2.26 19.61 -17.89
CA SER A 609 3.64 20.09 -17.61
C SER A 609 3.73 21.51 -17.02
N LYS A 610 2.76 21.91 -16.17
CA LYS A 610 2.66 23.25 -15.55
C LYS A 610 2.63 24.38 -16.61
N PRO A 611 1.60 24.44 -17.46
CA PRO A 611 1.55 25.38 -18.58
C PRO A 611 1.46 26.84 -18.11
N THR A 612 2.08 27.73 -18.88
CA THR A 612 1.97 29.18 -18.70
C THR A 612 0.62 29.72 -19.18
N TYR A 613 0.29 30.95 -18.79
CA TYR A 613 -0.92 31.64 -19.25
C TYR A 613 -1.02 31.73 -20.78
N MET A 614 0.11 31.98 -21.47
CA MET A 614 0.11 32.09 -22.95
C MET A 614 -0.02 30.74 -23.64
N GLU A 615 0.61 29.67 -23.12
CA GLU A 615 0.41 28.32 -23.65
C GLU A 615 -1.07 27.91 -23.55
N VAL A 616 -1.70 28.07 -22.39
CA VAL A 616 -3.15 27.79 -22.24
C VAL A 616 -4.01 28.71 -23.11
N LYS A 617 -3.67 30.00 -23.24
CA LYS A 617 -4.42 30.93 -24.10
C LYS A 617 -4.35 30.52 -25.58
N ASN A 618 -3.19 30.10 -26.07
CA ASN A 618 -3.03 29.64 -27.45
C ASN A 618 -3.76 28.30 -27.70
N LEU A 619 -3.68 27.36 -26.75
CA LEU A 619 -4.39 26.06 -26.81
C LEU A 619 -5.92 26.19 -26.73
N LEU A 620 -6.45 27.29 -26.16
CA LEU A 620 -7.88 27.59 -26.15
C LEU A 620 -8.30 28.40 -27.38
N LEU A 621 -7.48 29.34 -27.85
CA LEU A 621 -7.78 30.15 -29.05
C LEU A 621 -7.76 29.34 -30.35
N SER A 622 -7.12 28.16 -30.39
CA SER A 622 -7.18 27.24 -31.51
C SER A 622 -8.52 26.52 -31.65
N ILE A 623 -9.27 26.32 -30.57
CA ILE A 623 -10.57 25.63 -30.60
C ILE A 623 -11.54 26.43 -31.48
N GLY A 624 -12.08 25.80 -32.52
CA GLY A 624 -12.84 26.42 -33.62
C GLY A 624 -12.08 26.53 -34.94
N PHE A 625 -10.76 26.34 -34.94
CA PHE A 625 -9.88 26.38 -36.12
C PHE A 625 -9.10 25.06 -36.35
N LEU A 626 -9.44 24.00 -35.62
CA LEU A 626 -8.90 22.65 -35.81
C LEU A 626 -9.87 21.81 -36.69
N PRO A 627 -9.48 20.59 -37.13
CA PRO A 627 -10.42 19.61 -37.68
C PRO A 627 -11.58 19.29 -36.72
N HIS A 628 -12.73 18.85 -37.25
CA HIS A 628 -14.00 18.71 -36.53
C HIS A 628 -13.85 18.01 -35.16
N GLU A 629 -13.44 16.74 -35.17
CA GLU A 629 -13.26 15.94 -33.96
C GLU A 629 -12.13 16.45 -33.04
N MET A 630 -11.11 17.10 -33.60
CA MET A 630 -10.03 17.69 -32.80
C MET A 630 -10.51 18.93 -32.00
N ASN A 631 -11.43 19.74 -32.54
CA ASN A 631 -12.09 20.81 -31.76
C ASN A 631 -12.85 20.22 -30.58
N LYS A 632 -13.64 19.16 -30.84
CA LYS A 632 -14.44 18.47 -29.83
C LYS A 632 -13.57 17.87 -28.74
N TYR A 633 -12.51 17.15 -29.11
CA TYR A 633 -11.56 16.54 -28.19
C TYR A 633 -10.93 17.59 -27.27
N MET A 634 -10.38 18.67 -27.84
CA MET A 634 -9.75 19.76 -27.07
C MET A 634 -10.73 20.43 -26.12
N LEU A 635 -11.97 20.67 -26.57
CA LEU A 635 -13.05 21.22 -25.74
C LEU A 635 -13.41 20.29 -24.57
N SER A 636 -13.53 18.98 -24.82
CA SER A 636 -13.81 17.99 -23.77
C SER A 636 -12.66 17.89 -22.77
N LYS A 637 -11.39 17.90 -23.22
CA LYS A 637 -10.22 17.86 -22.34
C LYS A 637 -10.17 19.08 -21.41
N VAL A 638 -10.49 20.26 -21.93
CA VAL A 638 -10.60 21.50 -21.14
C VAL A 638 -11.73 21.40 -20.12
N HIS A 639 -12.86 20.78 -20.49
CA HIS A 639 -13.97 20.54 -19.56
C HIS A 639 -13.58 19.55 -18.45
N ASP A 640 -12.92 18.44 -18.78
CA ASP A 640 -12.43 17.45 -17.81
C ASP A 640 -11.43 18.05 -16.82
N ILE A 641 -10.44 18.82 -17.32
CA ILE A 641 -9.51 19.58 -16.47
C ILE A 641 -10.27 20.41 -15.44
N LEU A 642 -11.32 21.13 -15.87
CA LEU A 642 -12.10 22.02 -15.01
C LEU A 642 -12.99 21.27 -14.00
N GLN A 643 -13.60 20.15 -14.40
CA GLN A 643 -14.43 19.31 -13.52
C GLN A 643 -13.58 18.57 -12.48
N PHE A 644 -12.51 17.90 -12.92
CA PHE A 644 -11.69 17.03 -12.08
C PHE A 644 -10.59 17.76 -11.28
N GLU A 645 -10.50 19.09 -11.43
CA GLU A 645 -9.50 19.97 -10.81
C GLU A 645 -8.03 19.60 -11.12
N LEU A 646 -7.76 19.12 -12.34
CA LEU A 646 -6.40 18.79 -12.81
C LEU A 646 -5.43 19.98 -12.72
N PRO A 647 -4.09 19.78 -12.68
CA PRO A 647 -3.12 20.83 -12.34
C PRO A 647 -3.23 22.15 -13.13
N ALA A 648 -3.60 22.10 -14.42
CA ALA A 648 -3.82 23.28 -15.25
C ALA A 648 -5.02 24.15 -14.84
N SER A 649 -5.97 23.62 -14.06
CA SER A 649 -7.26 24.26 -13.72
C SER A 649 -7.14 25.72 -13.29
N LYS A 650 -6.13 26.06 -12.49
CA LYS A 650 -5.93 27.43 -12.00
C LYS A 650 -5.61 28.40 -13.15
N VAL A 651 -4.83 27.95 -14.12
CA VAL A 651 -4.44 28.74 -15.32
C VAL A 651 -5.59 28.76 -16.32
N VAL A 652 -6.26 27.63 -16.56
CA VAL A 652 -7.45 27.56 -17.44
C VAL A 652 -8.56 28.50 -16.92
N ARG A 653 -8.91 28.44 -15.64
CA ARG A 653 -9.88 29.36 -15.00
C ARG A 653 -9.42 30.83 -14.97
N GLN A 654 -8.13 31.11 -15.12
CA GLN A 654 -7.61 32.48 -15.28
C GLN A 654 -7.75 32.97 -16.72
N VAL A 655 -7.45 32.12 -17.72
CA VAL A 655 -7.60 32.44 -19.14
C VAL A 655 -9.07 32.60 -19.53
N MET A 656 -9.96 31.74 -19.03
CA MET A 656 -11.41 31.79 -19.30
C MET A 656 -12.16 33.00 -18.72
N LYS A 657 -11.45 33.96 -18.10
CA LYS A 657 -11.97 35.29 -17.81
C LYS A 657 -12.01 36.20 -19.05
N ASP A 658 -11.25 35.86 -20.08
CA ASP A 658 -11.24 36.54 -21.37
C ASP A 658 -12.37 35.99 -22.26
N MET A 659 -13.35 36.86 -22.57
CA MET A 659 -14.53 36.51 -23.37
C MET A 659 -14.18 36.18 -24.84
N LEU A 660 -13.02 36.59 -25.34
CA LEU A 660 -12.52 36.17 -26.67
C LEU A 660 -12.13 34.68 -26.70
N VAL A 661 -11.78 34.15 -25.54
CA VAL A 661 -11.39 32.75 -25.34
C VAL A 661 -12.59 31.92 -24.88
N HIS A 662 -13.37 32.41 -23.92
CA HIS A 662 -14.50 31.70 -23.32
C HIS A 662 -15.82 32.38 -23.68
N ASN A 663 -16.50 31.83 -24.68
CA ASN A 663 -17.82 32.24 -25.17
C ASN A 663 -18.57 31.04 -25.74
N TYR A 664 -19.89 31.21 -25.97
CA TYR A 664 -20.77 30.12 -26.40
C TYR A 664 -20.41 29.56 -27.78
N ASP A 665 -19.97 30.38 -28.75
CA ASP A 665 -19.53 29.85 -30.05
C ASP A 665 -18.38 28.86 -29.84
N ARG A 666 -17.31 29.30 -29.17
CA ARG A 666 -16.10 28.49 -29.04
C ARG A 666 -16.35 27.21 -28.23
N PHE A 667 -17.28 27.24 -27.29
CA PHE A 667 -17.61 26.12 -26.42
C PHE A 667 -18.81 25.27 -26.89
N SER A 668 -19.40 25.56 -28.07
CA SER A 668 -20.50 24.77 -28.67
C SER A 668 -20.04 24.00 -29.91
N LYS A 669 -18.96 23.22 -29.81
CA LYS A 669 -18.45 22.43 -30.95
C LYS A 669 -19.02 21.01 -30.97
N ILE A 670 -19.48 20.61 -32.16
CA ILE A 670 -20.06 19.31 -32.50
C ILE A 670 -18.93 18.27 -32.66
N GLY A 671 -19.27 16.99 -32.55
CA GLY A 671 -18.36 15.85 -32.67
C GLY A 671 -18.59 14.81 -31.57
N SER A 672 -18.09 13.59 -31.79
CA SER A 672 -18.23 12.43 -30.89
C SER A 672 -17.06 12.25 -29.91
N SER A 673 -15.91 12.89 -30.16
CA SER A 673 -14.73 12.82 -29.30
C SER A 673 -15.02 13.30 -27.88
N SER A 674 -14.34 12.69 -26.91
CA SER A 674 -14.62 12.90 -25.50
C SER A 674 -13.38 12.72 -24.64
N ALA A 675 -13.43 13.28 -23.43
CA ALA A 675 -12.44 13.14 -22.38
C ALA A 675 -13.18 13.25 -21.04
N PHE A 676 -12.98 12.28 -20.15
CA PHE A 676 -13.65 12.20 -18.86
C PHE A 676 -12.79 11.49 -17.81
N SER A 677 -12.65 12.09 -16.62
CA SER A 677 -11.97 11.57 -15.45
C SER A 677 -12.93 11.40 -14.27
N GLY A 678 -12.89 10.24 -13.60
CA GLY A 678 -13.75 9.90 -12.46
C GLY A 678 -12.99 9.21 -11.32
N TYR A 679 -13.62 9.12 -10.14
CA TYR A 679 -13.10 8.34 -9.02
C TYR A 679 -13.66 6.91 -9.06
N MET A 680 -12.80 5.90 -8.99
CA MET A 680 -13.20 4.49 -8.83
C MET A 680 -13.29 4.08 -7.34
N THR A 681 -12.51 4.74 -6.47
CA THR A 681 -12.70 4.72 -5.02
C THR A 681 -11.99 5.91 -4.37
N ARG A 682 -12.45 6.34 -3.18
CA ARG A 682 -11.93 7.49 -2.45
C ARG A 682 -12.01 7.27 -0.93
N SER A 683 -11.12 6.42 -0.41
CA SER A 683 -11.03 6.13 1.02
C SER A 683 -10.17 7.15 1.78
N GLN A 684 -9.93 6.91 3.07
CA GLN A 684 -8.99 7.72 3.85
C GLN A 684 -7.52 7.43 3.50
N ASP A 685 -7.21 6.30 2.86
CA ASP A 685 -5.82 5.85 2.65
C ASP A 685 -5.42 5.87 1.18
N ILE A 686 -6.36 5.52 0.30
CA ILE A 686 -6.22 5.48 -1.16
C ILE A 686 -7.29 6.34 -1.81
N ALA A 687 -6.89 7.08 -2.85
CA ALA A 687 -7.78 7.41 -3.94
C ALA A 687 -7.40 6.57 -5.18
N SER A 688 -8.37 6.13 -5.96
CA SER A 688 -8.14 5.60 -7.29
C SER A 688 -9.08 6.26 -8.28
N THR A 689 -8.57 6.55 -9.47
CA THR A 689 -9.27 7.29 -10.51
C THR A 689 -9.20 6.53 -11.81
N TYR A 690 -10.22 6.68 -12.63
CA TYR A 690 -10.20 6.25 -14.03
C TYR A 690 -10.28 7.49 -14.91
N SER A 691 -9.76 7.37 -16.12
CA SER A 691 -9.82 8.39 -17.17
C SER A 691 -10.03 7.70 -18.50
N LEU A 692 -10.87 8.28 -19.35
CA LEU A 692 -11.18 7.79 -20.69
C LEU A 692 -11.12 8.98 -21.67
N ASP A 693 -10.14 8.95 -22.56
CA ASP A 693 -9.93 9.93 -23.63
C ASP A 693 -10.16 9.25 -24.98
N ILE A 694 -11.04 9.80 -25.82
CA ILE A 694 -11.42 9.20 -27.11
C ILE A 694 -11.38 10.26 -28.21
N LEU A 695 -10.63 9.96 -29.27
CA LEU A 695 -10.52 10.73 -30.50
C LEU A 695 -11.03 9.89 -31.68
N TYR A 696 -12.02 10.43 -32.40
CA TYR A 696 -12.54 9.87 -33.65
C TYR A 696 -11.88 10.54 -34.88
N SER A 697 -11.89 9.85 -36.03
CA SER A 697 -11.73 10.47 -37.35
C SER A 697 -13.04 11.15 -37.79
N GLY A 698 -13.00 12.01 -38.80
CA GLY A 698 -14.19 12.70 -39.33
C GLY A 698 -15.25 11.75 -39.87
N SER A 699 -14.84 10.59 -40.37
CA SER A 699 -15.70 9.44 -40.72
C SER A 699 -16.52 8.87 -39.56
N GLY A 700 -16.19 9.22 -38.31
CA GLY A 700 -16.82 8.69 -37.09
C GLY A 700 -16.21 7.39 -36.58
N ILE A 701 -15.12 6.91 -37.18
CA ILE A 701 -14.38 5.73 -36.71
C ILE A 701 -13.44 6.10 -35.56
N LEU A 702 -13.21 5.16 -34.64
CA LEU A 702 -12.27 5.35 -33.54
C LEU A 702 -10.83 5.45 -34.06
N ARG A 703 -10.20 6.63 -34.00
CA ARG A 703 -8.78 6.80 -34.33
C ARG A 703 -7.90 6.40 -33.14
N LYS A 704 -8.27 6.83 -31.92
CA LYS A 704 -7.53 6.53 -30.68
C LYS A 704 -8.42 6.59 -29.43
N SER A 705 -8.33 5.58 -28.58
CA SER A 705 -8.86 5.57 -27.20
C SER A 705 -7.73 5.37 -26.21
N ASN A 706 -7.68 6.14 -25.13
CA ASN A 706 -6.83 5.90 -23.96
C ASN A 706 -7.72 5.71 -22.72
N MET A 707 -7.68 4.52 -22.11
CA MET A 707 -8.21 4.29 -20.77
C MET A 707 -7.05 4.18 -19.78
N ASN A 708 -7.01 5.03 -18.75
CA ASN A 708 -6.00 4.95 -17.68
C ASN A 708 -6.67 4.82 -16.30
N VAL A 709 -6.17 3.92 -15.47
CA VAL A 709 -6.54 3.74 -14.06
C VAL A 709 -5.33 4.00 -13.18
N PHE A 710 -5.43 5.02 -12.33
CA PHE A 710 -4.38 5.43 -11.40
C PHE A 710 -4.76 5.08 -9.96
N ALA A 711 -3.76 4.74 -9.16
CA ALA A 711 -3.86 4.61 -7.72
C ALA A 711 -2.95 5.64 -7.03
N TYR A 712 -3.44 6.24 -5.95
CA TYR A 712 -2.76 7.28 -5.18
C TYR A 712 -2.78 6.87 -3.71
N SER A 713 -1.61 6.59 -3.13
CA SER A 713 -1.46 6.41 -1.68
C SER A 713 -0.89 7.68 -1.04
N LYS A 714 -1.28 7.96 0.21
CA LYS A 714 -0.77 9.08 0.99
C LYS A 714 0.67 8.80 1.45
N ASP A 715 1.63 9.57 0.96
CA ASP A 715 3.00 9.54 1.48
C ASP A 715 3.01 10.12 2.91
N SER A 716 3.07 9.24 3.91
CA SER A 716 2.92 9.57 5.33
C SER A 716 4.15 10.24 5.95
N ARG A 717 5.18 10.55 5.16
CA ARG A 717 6.46 11.13 5.60
C ARG A 717 6.40 12.66 5.80
N LEU A 718 5.53 13.13 6.69
CA LEU A 718 5.54 14.51 7.19
C LEU A 718 5.47 14.57 8.74
N HIS A 719 6.66 14.55 9.34
CA HIS A 719 7.00 15.13 10.66
C HIS A 719 5.99 14.99 11.82
N ALA A 720 5.91 13.81 12.41
CA ALA A 720 5.50 13.65 13.82
C ALA A 720 6.67 13.95 14.79
N SER A 721 7.34 15.11 14.62
CA SER A 721 8.50 15.52 15.41
C SER A 721 8.30 16.90 16.05
N GLN A 722 7.84 16.90 17.30
CA GLN A 722 7.71 18.06 18.21
C GLN A 722 6.93 19.29 17.68
N TYR A 723 5.60 19.27 17.84
CA TYR A 723 4.87 20.47 18.30
C TYR A 723 3.77 20.08 19.29
N HIS A 724 3.36 21.02 20.15
CA HIS A 724 2.54 20.75 21.33
C HIS A 724 1.09 20.42 20.96
N MET A 725 0.60 19.23 21.33
CA MET A 725 -0.76 18.77 21.04
C MET A 725 -1.79 19.40 22.00
N SER A 726 -2.15 20.67 21.78
CA SER A 726 -3.08 21.39 22.68
C SER A 726 -4.06 22.40 22.05
N GLN A 727 -4.05 22.65 20.73
CA GLN A 727 -4.98 23.62 20.11
C GLN A 727 -5.79 23.14 18.88
N VAL A 728 -5.70 21.88 18.46
CA VAL A 728 -6.45 21.35 17.29
C VAL A 728 -7.90 20.93 17.65
N HIS A 729 -8.61 21.80 18.37
CA HIS A 729 -9.99 21.58 18.84
C HIS A 729 -10.92 22.79 18.59
N LYS A 730 -10.51 23.77 17.77
CA LYS A 730 -11.30 24.99 17.49
C LYS A 730 -11.41 25.43 16.01
N LEU A 731 -10.95 24.63 15.04
CA LEU A 731 -11.27 24.86 13.62
C LEU A 731 -11.95 23.61 13.02
N GLY A 732 -13.12 23.80 12.41
CA GLY A 732 -13.95 22.73 11.86
C GLY A 732 -13.49 22.19 10.51
N MET A 733 -13.95 20.98 10.18
CA MET A 733 -13.48 20.16 9.04
C MET A 733 -13.57 20.81 7.65
N HIS A 734 -14.35 21.88 7.45
CA HIS A 734 -14.54 22.50 6.13
C HIS A 734 -13.26 23.08 5.51
N HIS A 735 -12.28 23.53 6.30
CA HIS A 735 -11.03 24.07 5.74
C HIS A 735 -10.02 23.00 5.31
N ALA A 736 -10.11 21.77 5.84
CA ALA A 736 -9.21 20.68 5.47
C ALA A 736 -9.35 20.27 3.99
N LYS A 737 -10.55 20.39 3.40
CA LYS A 737 -10.80 20.05 1.99
C LYS A 737 -10.03 20.94 0.99
N LYS A 738 -9.63 22.17 1.36
CA LYS A 738 -8.94 23.12 0.46
C LYS A 738 -7.41 23.06 0.46
N LEU A 739 -6.80 22.31 1.38
CA LEU A 739 -5.34 22.17 1.51
C LEU A 739 -4.75 20.93 0.80
N PHE A 740 -5.59 20.08 0.23
CA PHE A 740 -5.20 18.77 -0.33
C PHE A 740 -4.42 18.83 -1.65
N THR A 741 -4.35 19.98 -2.32
CA THR A 741 -3.96 20.11 -3.74
C THR A 741 -2.49 20.51 -3.97
N LEU A 742 -1.58 20.32 -2.99
CA LEU A 742 -0.23 20.91 -3.04
C LEU A 742 0.94 20.05 -2.50
N TYR A 743 0.73 18.79 -2.14
CA TYR A 743 1.82 17.87 -1.73
C TYR A 743 1.97 16.68 -2.68
N HIS A 744 3.18 16.11 -2.73
CA HIS A 744 3.53 14.98 -3.60
C HIS A 744 2.69 13.74 -3.25
N GLN A 745 1.63 13.49 -4.03
CA GLN A 745 0.95 12.20 -4.07
C GLN A 745 1.80 11.25 -4.92
N VAL A 746 2.05 10.03 -4.43
CA VAL A 746 2.72 9.02 -5.25
C VAL A 746 1.68 8.42 -6.19
N VAL A 747 1.73 8.85 -7.45
CA VAL A 747 0.88 8.31 -8.52
C VAL A 747 1.45 6.96 -8.96
N PHE A 748 0.61 5.94 -9.00
CA PHE A 748 0.94 4.62 -9.51
C PHE A 748 -0.02 4.26 -10.64
N PRO A 749 0.44 4.16 -11.91
CA PRO A 749 -0.38 3.69 -13.01
C PRO A 749 -0.60 2.19 -12.87
N ALA A 750 -1.78 1.80 -12.35
CA ALA A 750 -2.12 0.40 -12.14
C ALA A 750 -2.41 -0.31 -13.48
N PHE A 751 -3.13 0.38 -14.36
CA PHE A 751 -3.53 -0.11 -15.68
C PHE A 751 -3.66 1.07 -16.64
N GLN A 752 -3.14 0.93 -17.85
CA GLN A 752 -3.54 1.73 -19.00
C GLN A 752 -3.72 0.80 -20.20
N VAL A 753 -4.80 0.96 -20.94
CA VAL A 753 -4.99 0.36 -22.27
C VAL A 753 -5.26 1.49 -23.25
N MET A 754 -4.53 1.44 -24.36
CA MET A 754 -4.70 2.31 -25.51
C MET A 754 -5.10 1.44 -26.70
N ILE A 755 -6.13 1.86 -27.43
CA ILE A 755 -6.54 1.25 -28.70
C ILE A 755 -6.36 2.29 -29.80
N GLU A 756 -5.68 1.93 -30.89
CA GLU A 756 -5.50 2.75 -32.08
C GLU A 756 -6.00 1.99 -33.30
N ALA A 757 -6.73 2.67 -34.20
CA ALA A 757 -7.22 2.07 -35.44
C ALA A 757 -7.24 3.10 -36.59
N GLN A 758 -7.03 2.63 -37.82
CA GLN A 758 -6.80 3.43 -39.03
C GLN A 758 -7.28 2.67 -40.28
N GLY A 759 -7.69 3.37 -41.34
CA GLY A 759 -7.99 2.75 -42.64
C GLY A 759 -9.15 1.76 -42.62
N LEU A 760 -10.20 2.05 -41.86
CA LEU A 760 -11.39 1.18 -41.69
C LEU A 760 -12.65 1.74 -42.36
N GLU A 761 -12.56 2.94 -42.91
CA GLU A 761 -13.62 3.70 -43.57
C GLU A 761 -14.27 2.91 -44.71
N SER A 762 -13.48 2.09 -45.41
CA SER A 762 -13.95 1.16 -46.46
C SER A 762 -14.96 0.12 -45.97
N LEU A 763 -14.90 -0.32 -44.70
CA LEU A 763 -15.84 -1.30 -44.14
C LEU A 763 -17.28 -0.77 -44.04
N ILE A 764 -17.44 0.55 -43.92
CA ILE A 764 -18.72 1.23 -43.75
C ILE A 764 -19.10 2.10 -44.97
N ALA A 765 -18.34 1.98 -46.06
CA ALA A 765 -18.44 2.82 -47.27
C ALA A 765 -18.32 4.33 -46.99
N ALA A 766 -17.51 4.71 -46.00
CA ALA A 766 -17.12 6.09 -45.74
C ALA A 766 -15.85 6.46 -46.53
N THR A 767 -15.61 7.75 -46.71
CA THR A 767 -14.33 8.28 -47.20
C THR A 767 -13.36 8.51 -46.03
N PRO A 768 -12.05 8.25 -46.19
CA PRO A 768 -11.02 8.75 -45.29
C PRO A 768 -11.06 10.27 -45.13
N ASP A 769 -10.48 10.77 -44.04
CA ASP A 769 -10.21 12.20 -43.88
C ASP A 769 -9.06 12.65 -44.81
N GLU A 770 -9.00 13.95 -45.16
CA GLU A 770 -7.89 14.51 -45.95
C GLU A 770 -6.51 14.12 -45.36
N GLY A 771 -5.68 13.49 -46.19
CA GLY A 771 -4.35 12.99 -45.79
C GLY A 771 -4.34 11.63 -45.08
N GLU A 772 -5.48 10.93 -45.00
CA GLU A 772 -5.60 9.56 -44.47
C GLU A 772 -5.97 8.53 -45.56
N GLU A 773 -5.98 8.93 -46.84
CA GLU A 773 -6.36 8.10 -48.00
C GLU A 773 -5.40 6.92 -48.28
N ASP A 774 -4.09 7.13 -48.11
CA ASP A 774 -3.05 6.09 -48.31
C ASP A 774 -2.82 5.19 -47.08
N LEU A 775 -3.68 5.24 -46.06
CA LEU A 775 -3.48 4.48 -44.82
C LEU A 775 -4.03 3.05 -44.89
N ASP A 776 -3.13 2.09 -44.81
CA ASP A 776 -3.42 0.66 -44.62
C ASP A 776 -4.37 0.40 -43.44
N SER A 777 -5.33 -0.50 -43.61
CA SER A 777 -6.24 -0.94 -42.55
C SER A 777 -5.47 -1.52 -41.36
N TYR A 778 -5.55 -0.88 -40.20
CA TYR A 778 -4.81 -1.26 -39.00
C TYR A 778 -5.68 -1.15 -37.76
N ALA A 779 -5.51 -2.09 -36.83
CA ALA A 779 -5.92 -1.89 -35.44
C ALA A 779 -4.93 -2.58 -34.48
N GLY A 780 -4.68 -1.94 -33.34
CA GLY A 780 -3.80 -2.47 -32.31
C GLY A 780 -4.10 -1.94 -30.91
N MET A 781 -3.56 -2.63 -29.93
CA MET A 781 -3.66 -2.31 -28.51
C MET A 781 -2.28 -2.18 -27.89
N SER A 782 -2.04 -1.09 -27.17
CA SER A 782 -0.86 -0.90 -26.31
C SER A 782 -1.29 -0.88 -24.85
N ALA A 783 -0.57 -1.59 -23.99
CA ALA A 783 -0.94 -1.76 -22.59
C ALA A 783 0.23 -1.44 -21.64
N ILE A 784 -0.09 -0.80 -20.51
CA ILE A 784 0.80 -0.62 -19.37
C ILE A 784 0.13 -1.27 -18.16
N LEU A 785 0.80 -2.24 -17.55
CA LEU A 785 0.37 -2.86 -16.30
C LEU A 785 1.39 -2.50 -15.22
N PHE A 786 0.92 -2.00 -14.07
CA PHE A 786 1.75 -1.76 -12.88
C PHE A 786 3.07 -1.01 -13.14
N ASP A 787 2.97 0.10 -13.87
CA ASP A 787 4.10 0.96 -14.28
C ASP A 787 5.14 0.31 -15.23
N VAL A 788 4.74 -0.78 -15.93
CA VAL A 788 5.47 -1.48 -17.00
C VAL A 788 4.67 -1.46 -18.30
N GLN A 789 5.20 -0.78 -19.32
CA GLN A 789 4.76 -0.86 -20.72
C GLN A 789 5.06 -2.25 -21.27
N LEU A 790 4.04 -2.89 -21.84
CA LEU A 790 4.14 -4.16 -22.56
C LEU A 790 4.38 -3.91 -24.06
N ARG A 791 4.67 -4.97 -24.79
CA ARG A 791 4.72 -4.92 -26.26
C ARG A 791 3.31 -4.64 -26.82
N PRO A 792 3.14 -3.74 -27.80
CA PRO A 792 1.85 -3.55 -28.46
C PRO A 792 1.39 -4.81 -29.20
N VAL A 793 0.12 -5.17 -29.04
CA VAL A 793 -0.53 -6.28 -29.75
C VAL A 793 -1.26 -5.71 -30.97
N THR A 794 -0.87 -6.14 -32.18
CA THR A 794 -1.59 -5.78 -33.41
C THR A 794 -2.75 -6.76 -33.61
N PHE A 795 -3.99 -6.25 -33.66
CA PHE A 795 -5.16 -7.08 -33.93
C PHE A 795 -5.19 -7.49 -35.41
N PHE A 796 -4.93 -6.55 -36.32
CA PHE A 796 -4.70 -6.84 -37.74
C PHE A 796 -3.89 -5.75 -38.44
N LYS A 797 -3.26 -6.09 -39.57
CA LYS A 797 -2.58 -5.14 -40.46
C LYS A 797 -2.81 -5.51 -41.93
N GLY A 798 -3.31 -4.54 -42.70
CA GLY A 798 -3.75 -4.72 -44.08
C GLY A 798 -5.15 -5.32 -44.17
N TYR A 799 -5.89 -4.94 -45.22
CA TYR A 799 -7.29 -5.33 -45.41
C TYR A 799 -7.49 -6.87 -45.55
N SER A 800 -6.48 -7.59 -46.05
CA SER A 800 -6.51 -9.05 -46.20
C SER A 800 -6.52 -9.81 -44.85
N ASP A 801 -5.68 -9.40 -43.90
CA ASP A 801 -5.61 -9.96 -42.55
C ASP A 801 -6.87 -9.63 -41.74
N LEU A 802 -7.36 -8.40 -41.88
CA LEU A 802 -8.66 -7.95 -41.35
C LEU A 802 -9.80 -8.86 -41.83
N MET A 803 -9.95 -9.09 -43.14
CA MET A 803 -11.02 -9.96 -43.65
C MET A 803 -10.84 -11.42 -43.23
N ALA A 804 -9.60 -11.94 -43.18
CA ALA A 804 -9.33 -13.30 -42.70
C ALA A 804 -9.76 -13.49 -41.23
N LYS A 805 -9.54 -12.49 -40.38
CA LYS A 805 -9.98 -12.48 -38.97
C LYS A 805 -11.48 -12.25 -38.84
N MET A 806 -12.09 -11.43 -39.69
CA MET A 806 -13.54 -11.24 -39.75
C MET A 806 -14.28 -12.56 -40.05
N PHE A 807 -13.79 -13.36 -41.00
CA PHE A 807 -14.39 -14.65 -41.36
C PHE A 807 -14.10 -15.79 -40.36
N THR A 808 -13.21 -15.58 -39.37
CA THR A 808 -12.87 -16.59 -38.35
C THR A 808 -13.32 -16.21 -36.93
N ALA A 809 -13.84 -15.00 -36.73
CA ALA A 809 -14.40 -14.56 -35.45
C ALA A 809 -15.75 -15.27 -35.15
N THR A 810 -15.77 -16.13 -34.13
CA THR A 810 -16.96 -16.89 -33.70
C THR A 810 -17.91 -16.10 -32.79
N GLY A 811 -17.56 -14.87 -32.41
CA GLY A 811 -18.24 -14.07 -31.39
C GLY A 811 -17.92 -14.49 -29.94
N GLU A 812 -17.25 -15.63 -29.74
CA GLU A 812 -16.85 -16.10 -28.41
C GLU A 812 -15.68 -15.28 -27.81
N PRO A 813 -15.59 -15.11 -26.48
CA PRO A 813 -14.50 -14.35 -25.86
C PRO A 813 -13.14 -15.04 -26.03
N MET A 814 -12.20 -14.35 -26.69
CA MET A 814 -10.81 -14.79 -26.82
C MET A 814 -9.99 -14.30 -25.63
N ASN A 815 -9.16 -15.18 -25.04
CA ASN A 815 -8.25 -14.79 -23.95
C ASN A 815 -7.11 -13.92 -24.51
N VAL A 816 -6.94 -12.71 -23.96
CA VAL A 816 -5.92 -11.74 -24.39
C VAL A 816 -4.72 -11.72 -23.44
N VAL A 817 -4.97 -11.69 -22.12
CA VAL A 817 -3.92 -11.77 -21.09
C VAL A 817 -4.43 -12.60 -19.91
N LYS A 818 -3.77 -13.74 -19.63
CA LYS A 818 -4.12 -14.64 -18.52
C LYS A 818 -2.86 -15.04 -17.76
N GLY A 819 -2.67 -14.66 -16.49
CA GLY A 819 -1.41 -14.96 -15.78
C GLY A 819 -1.36 -14.57 -14.30
N LEU A 820 -0.25 -14.90 -13.64
CA LEU A 820 -0.01 -14.71 -12.21
C LEU A 820 1.15 -13.73 -11.96
N ILE A 821 0.91 -12.70 -11.15
CA ILE A 821 1.87 -11.61 -10.90
C ILE A 821 2.10 -11.43 -9.39
N LEU A 822 3.36 -11.35 -8.96
CA LEU A 822 3.74 -10.95 -7.60
C LEU A 822 3.90 -9.42 -7.51
N LEU A 823 2.90 -8.74 -6.96
CA LEU A 823 2.82 -7.27 -6.88
C LEU A 823 3.40 -6.69 -5.60
N VAL A 824 2.95 -7.22 -4.45
CA VAL A 824 3.49 -6.86 -3.13
C VAL A 824 4.47 -7.93 -2.72
N ASP A 825 5.65 -7.54 -2.29
CA ASP A 825 6.68 -8.46 -1.83
C ASP A 825 7.65 -7.71 -0.92
N HIS A 826 7.60 -8.08 0.35
CA HIS A 826 8.43 -7.54 1.41
C HIS A 826 8.77 -8.70 2.34
N SER A 827 10.04 -8.82 2.70
CA SER A 827 10.52 -9.76 3.71
C SER A 827 11.59 -9.04 4.52
N GLN A 828 11.43 -8.97 5.83
CA GLN A 828 12.42 -8.39 6.74
C GLN A 828 12.68 -9.32 7.92
N LEU A 829 13.96 -9.62 8.15
CA LEU A 829 14.45 -10.35 9.31
C LEU A 829 14.84 -9.34 10.40
N ILE A 830 14.08 -9.29 11.49
CA ILE A 830 14.25 -8.33 12.59
C ILE A 830 14.92 -9.02 13.78
N GLN A 831 16.05 -8.47 14.24
CA GLN A 831 16.76 -8.94 15.42
C GLN A 831 16.32 -8.15 16.67
N LEU A 832 15.42 -8.76 17.46
CA LEU A 832 14.87 -8.16 18.68
C LEU A 832 15.95 -8.04 19.77
N GLN A 833 15.83 -7.02 20.62
CA GLN A 833 16.73 -6.73 21.74
C GLN A 833 16.71 -7.83 22.83
N CYS A 834 15.64 -8.63 22.90
CA CYS A 834 15.60 -9.82 23.74
C CYS A 834 16.41 -11.00 23.20
N GLY A 835 17.00 -10.89 22.00
CA GLY A 835 17.76 -11.94 21.33
C GLY A 835 16.94 -12.81 20.38
N HIS A 836 15.61 -12.77 20.45
CA HIS A 836 14.76 -13.53 19.55
C HIS A 836 14.79 -13.00 18.11
N LYS A 837 14.62 -13.92 17.16
CA LYS A 837 14.60 -13.63 15.73
C LYS A 837 13.15 -13.51 15.26
N ALA A 838 12.78 -12.36 14.73
CA ALA A 838 11.50 -12.17 14.07
C ALA A 838 11.66 -12.17 12.53
N SER A 839 10.63 -12.59 11.81
CA SER A 839 10.42 -12.22 10.40
C SER A 839 9.10 -11.49 10.24
N VAL A 840 9.06 -10.54 9.30
CA VAL A 840 7.82 -9.93 8.82
C VAL A 840 7.81 -10.03 7.30
N ASP A 841 6.81 -10.71 6.79
CA ASP A 841 6.70 -11.10 5.39
C ASP A 841 5.32 -10.65 4.87
N PHE A 842 5.30 -9.73 3.91
CA PHE A 842 4.08 -9.34 3.18
C PHE A 842 4.21 -9.78 1.72
N GLN A 843 3.25 -10.56 1.24
CA GLN A 843 3.20 -11.00 -0.15
C GLN A 843 1.81 -10.72 -0.73
N GLY A 844 1.75 -10.23 -1.96
CA GLY A 844 0.52 -9.92 -2.67
C GLY A 844 0.58 -10.43 -4.09
N GLY A 845 -0.17 -11.48 -4.36
CA GLY A 845 -0.37 -12.04 -5.69
C GLY A 845 -1.59 -11.41 -6.35
N LEU A 846 -1.54 -11.26 -7.66
CA LEU A 846 -2.69 -10.98 -8.52
C LEU A 846 -2.71 -12.03 -9.63
N ALA A 847 -3.82 -12.77 -9.74
CA ALA A 847 -4.16 -13.42 -11.00
C ALA A 847 -4.92 -12.42 -11.88
N ILE A 848 -4.68 -12.46 -13.19
CA ILE A 848 -5.40 -11.67 -14.20
C ILE A 848 -5.95 -12.64 -15.25
N ASP A 849 -7.18 -12.37 -15.69
CA ASP A 849 -7.86 -13.02 -16.82
C ASP A 849 -8.64 -11.94 -17.61
N ILE A 850 -8.00 -11.42 -18.67
CA ILE A 850 -8.57 -10.46 -19.61
C ILE A 850 -8.96 -11.22 -20.88
N SER A 851 -10.24 -11.19 -21.22
CA SER A 851 -10.81 -11.74 -22.46
C SER A 851 -11.54 -10.67 -23.26
N GLY A 852 -11.49 -10.78 -24.59
CA GLY A 852 -12.12 -9.86 -25.54
C GLY A 852 -13.03 -10.62 -26.51
N GLY A 853 -14.28 -10.18 -26.64
CA GLY A 853 -15.23 -10.66 -27.64
C GLY A 853 -15.71 -9.50 -28.51
N MET A 854 -16.01 -9.80 -29.79
CA MET A 854 -16.56 -8.82 -30.73
C MET A 854 -17.63 -9.46 -31.60
N GLU A 855 -18.84 -8.89 -31.53
CA GLU A 855 -19.95 -9.13 -32.44
C GLU A 855 -19.99 -7.97 -33.45
N PHE A 856 -20.11 -8.26 -34.75
CA PHE A 856 -20.14 -7.23 -35.80
C PHE A 856 -21.10 -7.64 -36.93
N SER A 857 -22.03 -6.77 -37.28
CA SER A 857 -22.99 -7.02 -38.36
C SER A 857 -23.14 -5.81 -39.28
N LEU A 858 -22.63 -5.94 -40.51
CA LEU A 858 -22.87 -4.98 -41.59
C LEU A 858 -24.36 -4.86 -41.96
N TRP A 859 -25.12 -5.95 -41.80
CA TRP A 859 -26.54 -5.99 -42.16
C TRP A 859 -27.41 -5.18 -41.18
N TYR A 860 -27.22 -5.39 -39.88
CA TYR A 860 -27.91 -4.60 -38.86
C TYR A 860 -27.27 -3.22 -38.63
N ARG A 861 -26.05 -2.99 -39.15
CA ARG A 861 -25.20 -1.82 -38.89
C ARG A 861 -24.93 -1.62 -37.40
N GLU A 862 -24.70 -2.73 -36.69
CA GLU A 862 -24.38 -2.74 -35.27
C GLU A 862 -23.09 -3.50 -35.00
N SER A 863 -22.32 -3.00 -34.04
CA SER A 863 -21.15 -3.68 -33.47
C SER A 863 -21.22 -3.62 -31.95
N LYS A 864 -20.81 -4.71 -31.32
CA LYS A 864 -20.72 -4.83 -29.86
C LYS A 864 -19.39 -5.48 -29.49
N THR A 865 -18.59 -4.77 -28.71
CA THR A 865 -17.31 -5.25 -28.20
C THR A 865 -17.40 -5.37 -26.69
N SER A 866 -16.97 -6.50 -26.14
CA SER A 866 -16.88 -6.74 -24.69
C SER A 866 -15.45 -7.10 -24.31
N VAL A 867 -14.85 -6.32 -23.42
CA VAL A 867 -13.55 -6.62 -22.80
C VAL A 867 -13.80 -6.92 -21.32
N ASN A 868 -13.74 -8.19 -20.96
CA ASN A 868 -14.00 -8.65 -19.60
C ASN A 868 -12.65 -8.77 -18.88
N ASN A 869 -12.40 -7.93 -17.88
CA ASN A 869 -11.17 -7.97 -17.08
C ASN A 869 -11.49 -8.52 -15.69
N ARG A 870 -11.10 -9.76 -15.42
CA ARG A 870 -11.19 -10.38 -14.09
C ARG A 870 -9.82 -10.42 -13.45
N GLY A 871 -9.74 -9.99 -12.19
CA GLY A 871 -8.53 -10.06 -11.39
C GLY A 871 -8.83 -10.60 -9.99
N MET A 872 -7.95 -11.47 -9.49
CA MET A 872 -8.03 -12.00 -8.13
C MET A 872 -6.79 -11.61 -7.36
N MET A 873 -6.92 -10.63 -6.46
CA MET A 873 -5.82 -10.13 -5.63
C MET A 873 -5.88 -10.75 -4.23
N VAL A 874 -4.82 -11.42 -3.83
CA VAL A 874 -4.65 -11.99 -2.49
C VAL A 874 -3.38 -11.41 -1.87
N VAL A 875 -3.51 -10.75 -0.72
CA VAL A 875 -2.39 -10.20 0.05
C VAL A 875 -2.35 -10.85 1.42
N SER A 876 -1.29 -11.57 1.74
CA SER A 876 -1.01 -12.08 3.09
C SER A 876 0.10 -11.27 3.76
N GLY A 877 -0.13 -10.87 5.00
CA GLY A 877 0.90 -10.42 5.93
C GLY A 877 1.10 -11.47 7.01
N ASN A 878 2.33 -11.90 7.23
CA ASN A 878 2.72 -12.86 8.26
C ASN A 878 3.87 -12.30 9.09
N ALA A 879 3.73 -12.32 10.42
CA ALA A 879 4.80 -12.03 11.36
C ALA A 879 5.10 -13.27 12.20
N ASN A 880 6.36 -13.70 12.22
CA ASN A 880 6.83 -14.88 12.95
C ASN A 880 7.92 -14.52 13.95
N VAL A 881 8.00 -15.24 15.06
CA VAL A 881 9.13 -15.22 16.02
C VAL A 881 9.60 -16.63 16.26
N ASP A 882 10.90 -16.87 16.05
CA ASP A 882 11.51 -18.19 15.99
C ASP A 882 12.62 -18.34 17.04
N LEU A 883 12.54 -19.40 17.85
CA LEU A 883 13.52 -19.77 18.88
C LEU A 883 14.29 -21.05 18.52
N GLY A 884 14.11 -21.59 17.31
CA GLY A 884 14.74 -22.82 16.83
C GLY A 884 14.10 -24.12 17.33
N LEU A 885 13.09 -24.04 18.20
CA LEU A 885 12.42 -25.18 18.85
C LEU A 885 10.90 -25.06 18.77
N TYR A 886 10.37 -23.88 19.08
CA TYR A 886 8.99 -23.49 18.82
C TYR A 886 8.95 -22.13 18.12
N ARG A 887 7.84 -21.87 17.42
CA ARG A 887 7.60 -20.63 16.66
C ARG A 887 6.24 -20.06 17.04
N ALA A 888 6.21 -18.77 17.37
CA ALA A 888 4.96 -18.01 17.41
C ALA A 888 4.77 -17.33 16.05
N GLY A 889 3.54 -17.25 15.56
CA GLY A 889 3.24 -16.59 14.29
C GLY A 889 1.83 -16.03 14.27
N VAL A 890 1.64 -14.92 13.55
CA VAL A 890 0.33 -14.35 13.25
C VAL A 890 0.24 -14.02 11.77
N GLU A 891 -0.73 -14.64 11.10
CA GLU A 891 -1.06 -14.35 9.70
C GLU A 891 -2.36 -13.55 9.61
N ARG A 892 -2.42 -12.70 8.59
CA ARG A 892 -3.60 -11.94 8.20
C ARG A 892 -3.64 -11.81 6.67
N SER A 893 -4.60 -12.47 6.03
CA SER A 893 -4.90 -12.27 4.61
C SER A 893 -5.93 -11.16 4.38
N PHE A 894 -5.89 -10.59 3.19
CA PHE A 894 -6.92 -9.78 2.56
C PHE A 894 -7.07 -10.29 1.12
N GLU A 895 -8.31 -10.41 0.66
CA GLU A 895 -8.65 -11.07 -0.59
C GLU A 895 -9.72 -10.23 -1.28
N THR A 896 -9.48 -9.86 -2.54
CA THR A 896 -10.43 -9.10 -3.34
C THR A 896 -10.44 -9.60 -4.78
N GLU A 897 -11.60 -10.09 -5.19
CA GLU A 897 -11.98 -10.27 -6.58
C GLU A 897 -12.31 -8.90 -7.17
N ALA A 898 -11.87 -8.61 -8.39
CA ALA A 898 -12.16 -7.39 -9.12
C ALA A 898 -12.51 -7.77 -10.57
N ALA A 899 -13.80 -7.71 -10.91
CA ALA A 899 -14.27 -7.86 -12.27
C ALA A 899 -14.74 -6.51 -12.80
N LEU A 900 -14.18 -6.09 -13.93
CA LEU A 900 -14.47 -4.84 -14.61
C LEU A 900 -14.68 -5.15 -16.10
N ASP A 901 -15.93 -5.16 -16.52
CA ASP A 901 -16.31 -5.45 -17.90
C ASP A 901 -16.53 -4.12 -18.64
N PHE A 902 -15.83 -3.93 -19.75
CA PHE A 902 -15.99 -2.77 -20.63
C PHE A 902 -16.76 -3.18 -21.88
N ILE A 903 -18.00 -2.70 -22.00
CA ILE A 903 -18.90 -3.03 -23.11
C ILE A 903 -19.09 -1.77 -23.96
N THR A 904 -18.76 -1.85 -25.24
CA THR A 904 -19.02 -0.80 -26.23
C THR A 904 -20.04 -1.31 -27.24
N THR A 905 -21.14 -0.58 -27.42
CA THR A 905 -22.16 -0.84 -28.44
C THR A 905 -22.20 0.34 -29.40
N VAL A 906 -22.00 0.09 -30.69
CA VAL A 906 -22.01 1.10 -31.76
C VAL A 906 -23.12 0.77 -32.74
N LYS A 907 -24.01 1.73 -32.99
CA LYS A 907 -24.94 1.68 -34.13
C LYS A 907 -24.49 2.67 -35.19
N PHE A 908 -24.03 2.16 -36.32
CA PHE A 908 -23.47 2.91 -37.44
C PHE A 908 -24.48 3.02 -38.61
N SER A 909 -25.76 3.16 -38.28
CA SER A 909 -26.86 3.27 -39.24
C SER A 909 -26.88 4.62 -39.97
N GLU A 910 -26.57 5.70 -39.24
CA GLU A 910 -26.59 7.10 -39.65
C GLU A 910 -25.50 7.85 -38.85
N TYR A 911 -24.89 8.90 -39.42
CA TYR A 911 -23.85 9.70 -38.76
C TYR A 911 -24.46 10.94 -38.07
N PRO A 912 -24.05 11.32 -36.85
CA PRO A 912 -23.01 10.69 -36.03
C PRO A 912 -23.49 9.38 -35.38
N PHE A 913 -22.60 8.38 -35.35
CA PHE A 913 -22.94 7.04 -34.86
C PHE A 913 -23.33 7.04 -33.38
N LEU A 914 -24.34 6.25 -33.03
CA LEU A 914 -24.77 6.07 -31.64
C LEU A 914 -23.81 5.11 -30.94
N VAL A 915 -22.86 5.66 -30.19
CA VAL A 915 -21.92 4.92 -29.35
C VAL A 915 -22.38 4.94 -27.89
N CYS A 916 -22.67 3.77 -27.34
CA CYS A 916 -22.86 3.56 -25.90
C CYS A 916 -21.65 2.82 -25.33
N MET A 917 -21.08 3.33 -24.24
CA MET A 917 -20.00 2.67 -23.50
C MET A 917 -20.43 2.46 -22.05
N GLN A 918 -20.29 1.23 -21.57
CA GLN A 918 -20.58 0.81 -20.22
C GLN A 918 -19.30 0.27 -19.57
N MET A 919 -19.01 0.74 -18.36
CA MET A 919 -17.93 0.22 -17.52
C MET A 919 -18.58 -0.44 -16.31
N GLU A 920 -18.84 -1.73 -16.40
CA GLU A 920 -19.60 -2.48 -15.41
C GLU A 920 -18.66 -3.17 -14.43
N LYS A 921 -18.71 -2.74 -13.17
CA LYS A 921 -18.01 -3.40 -12.07
C LYS A 921 -18.94 -4.45 -11.48
N GLN A 922 -18.66 -5.74 -11.67
CA GLN A 922 -19.50 -6.78 -11.10
C GLN A 922 -19.47 -6.70 -9.56
N GLN A 923 -20.60 -7.06 -8.92
CA GLN A 923 -20.75 -6.86 -7.48
C GLN A 923 -19.83 -7.78 -6.67
N PHE A 924 -19.02 -7.19 -5.78
CA PHE A 924 -18.18 -7.94 -4.85
C PHE A 924 -19.00 -8.98 -4.05
N PRO A 925 -18.50 -10.23 -3.88
CA PRO A 925 -19.27 -11.34 -3.32
C PRO A 925 -19.76 -11.16 -1.88
N PHE A 926 -19.21 -10.19 -1.13
CA PHE A 926 -19.55 -9.90 0.28
C PHE A 926 -20.18 -8.52 0.51
N SER A 927 -20.63 -7.84 -0.56
CA SER A 927 -21.22 -6.48 -0.50
C SER A 927 -22.40 -6.35 0.48
N TRP A 928 -23.14 -7.44 0.72
CA TRP A 928 -24.35 -7.53 1.55
C TRP A 928 -24.10 -7.95 3.02
N TYR A 929 -22.84 -8.02 3.48
CA TYR A 929 -22.53 -8.32 4.89
C TYR A 929 -22.17 -7.05 5.69
N HIS A 930 -22.98 -6.77 6.72
CA HIS A 930 -22.90 -5.58 7.56
C HIS A 930 -22.71 -5.97 9.04
N HIS A 931 -21.49 -6.28 9.45
CA HIS A 931 -21.17 -6.70 10.83
C HIS A 931 -21.69 -5.73 11.90
N ASP A 932 -21.64 -4.42 11.63
CA ASP A 932 -21.84 -3.36 12.62
C ASP A 932 -23.28 -2.80 12.64
N LEU A 933 -24.18 -3.31 11.80
CA LEU A 933 -25.56 -2.81 11.69
C LEU A 933 -26.46 -3.37 12.80
N THR A 934 -27.08 -2.47 13.56
CA THR A 934 -28.15 -2.82 14.50
C THR A 934 -29.46 -3.09 13.77
N ARG A 935 -30.34 -3.91 14.37
CA ARG A 935 -31.67 -4.23 13.82
C ARG A 935 -32.44 -3.01 13.32
N HIS A 936 -32.54 -1.95 14.13
CA HIS A 936 -33.28 -0.74 13.81
C HIS A 936 -32.64 0.05 12.65
N ALA A 937 -31.30 0.10 12.59
CA ALA A 937 -30.59 0.73 11.48
C ALA A 937 -30.83 -0.04 10.16
N THR A 938 -30.84 -1.37 10.21
CA THR A 938 -31.18 -2.23 9.07
C THR A 938 -32.62 -2.05 8.60
N GLU A 939 -33.58 -1.98 9.53
CA GLU A 939 -34.99 -1.72 9.22
C GLU A 939 -35.14 -0.36 8.51
N ALA A 940 -34.52 0.69 9.05
CA ALA A 940 -34.54 2.02 8.43
C ALA A 940 -33.86 2.06 7.04
N LEU A 941 -32.67 1.47 6.89
CA LEU A 941 -31.92 1.44 5.62
C LEU A 941 -32.67 0.68 4.52
N LEU A 942 -33.17 -0.52 4.83
CA LEU A 942 -33.92 -1.32 3.86
C LEU A 942 -35.25 -0.65 3.49
N LEU A 943 -35.99 -0.08 4.45
CA LEU A 943 -37.26 0.61 4.16
C LEU A 943 -37.09 1.93 3.40
N THR A 944 -35.98 2.66 3.61
CA THR A 944 -35.73 3.94 2.92
C THR A 944 -35.15 3.72 1.51
N ASN A 945 -34.16 2.84 1.38
CA ASN A 945 -33.31 2.75 0.18
C ASN A 945 -33.41 1.40 -0.55
N GLY A 946 -33.86 0.33 0.11
CA GLY A 946 -34.01 -0.99 -0.49
C GLY A 946 -35.26 -1.11 -1.36
N LYS A 947 -35.23 -2.00 -2.35
CA LYS A 947 -36.40 -2.45 -3.13
C LYS A 947 -36.99 -3.74 -2.54
N ASP A 948 -38.17 -4.17 -3.00
CA ASP A 948 -38.72 -5.46 -2.59
C ASP A 948 -37.74 -6.63 -2.89
N GLY A 949 -37.62 -7.58 -1.97
CA GLY A 949 -36.60 -8.63 -2.02
C GLY A 949 -35.16 -8.12 -1.83
N SER A 950 -34.94 -6.91 -1.31
CA SER A 950 -33.60 -6.46 -0.90
C SER A 950 -33.17 -7.07 0.42
N TYR A 951 -31.91 -7.47 0.55
CA TYR A 951 -31.43 -8.17 1.73
C TYR A 951 -30.02 -7.80 2.16
N LEU A 952 -29.74 -7.94 3.46
CA LEU A 952 -28.40 -7.90 4.03
C LEU A 952 -28.26 -8.87 5.21
N LEU A 953 -27.05 -9.35 5.46
CA LEU A 953 -26.71 -10.16 6.63
C LEU A 953 -26.00 -9.29 7.66
N ARG A 954 -26.50 -9.29 8.90
CA ARG A 954 -25.92 -8.56 10.03
C ARG A 954 -25.63 -9.50 11.20
N LYS A 955 -24.91 -9.03 12.21
CA LYS A 955 -24.75 -9.74 13.48
C LYS A 955 -26.09 -9.81 14.24
N SER A 956 -26.35 -10.90 14.97
CA SER A 956 -27.46 -10.94 15.95
C SER A 956 -26.97 -10.50 17.33
N ASN A 957 -27.89 -10.07 18.18
CA ASN A 957 -27.62 -9.78 19.59
C ASN A 957 -27.58 -11.07 20.45
N GLU A 958 -27.94 -12.21 19.87
CA GLU A 958 -28.16 -13.48 20.57
C GLU A 958 -26.89 -14.31 20.79
N GLY A 959 -25.74 -13.91 20.22
CA GLY A 959 -24.44 -14.51 20.54
C GLY A 959 -23.33 -14.25 19.52
N PRO A 960 -22.08 -14.60 19.85
CA PRO A 960 -20.91 -14.35 18.98
C PRO A 960 -20.89 -15.18 17.67
N HIS A 961 -21.78 -16.18 17.54
CA HIS A 961 -21.89 -17.05 16.36
C HIS A 961 -23.32 -17.07 15.76
N SER A 962 -24.11 -16.04 16.07
CA SER A 962 -25.45 -15.83 15.52
C SER A 962 -25.49 -14.58 14.63
N TYR A 963 -26.15 -14.72 13.48
CA TYR A 963 -26.37 -13.67 12.49
C TYR A 963 -27.86 -13.58 12.17
N ALA A 964 -28.28 -12.45 11.59
CA ALA A 964 -29.64 -12.24 11.14
C ALA A 964 -29.65 -11.80 9.67
N LEU A 965 -30.25 -12.63 8.82
CA LEU A 965 -30.57 -12.27 7.43
C LEU A 965 -31.79 -11.37 7.47
N SER A 966 -31.62 -10.10 7.07
CA SER A 966 -32.65 -9.08 7.12
C SER A 966 -33.12 -8.76 5.70
N VAL A 967 -34.41 -8.89 5.42
CA VAL A 967 -34.98 -8.86 4.07
C VAL A 967 -36.17 -7.92 4.00
N ARG A 968 -36.20 -7.01 3.03
CA ARG A 968 -37.36 -6.16 2.72
C ARG A 968 -38.45 -6.99 2.05
N ALA A 969 -39.63 -6.95 2.64
CA ALA A 969 -40.88 -7.52 2.14
C ALA A 969 -41.91 -6.39 2.04
N LYS A 970 -41.98 -5.78 0.85
CA LYS A 970 -42.86 -4.65 0.49
C LYS A 970 -42.79 -3.46 1.47
N ASP A 971 -43.67 -3.46 2.46
CA ASP A 971 -43.88 -2.40 3.46
C ASP A 971 -43.20 -2.71 4.81
N SER A 972 -42.50 -3.84 4.93
CA SER A 972 -41.87 -4.35 6.16
C SER A 972 -40.45 -4.90 5.92
N VAL A 973 -39.73 -5.19 7.01
CA VAL A 973 -38.47 -5.95 6.99
C VAL A 973 -38.59 -7.16 7.90
N LYS A 974 -38.39 -8.35 7.35
CA LYS A 974 -38.36 -9.62 8.09
C LYS A 974 -36.90 -9.95 8.44
N HIS A 975 -36.68 -10.55 9.61
CA HIS A 975 -35.36 -10.97 10.08
C HIS A 975 -35.39 -12.47 10.34
N PHE A 976 -34.50 -13.22 9.71
CA PHE A 976 -34.39 -14.66 9.82
C PHE A 976 -33.06 -15.03 10.51
N HIS A 977 -33.10 -15.95 11.47
CA HIS A 977 -31.93 -16.33 12.25
C HIS A 977 -30.98 -17.24 11.44
N VAL A 978 -29.68 -16.96 11.49
CA VAL A 978 -28.63 -17.78 10.87
C VAL A 978 -27.59 -18.11 11.94
N THR A 979 -27.55 -19.37 12.37
CA THR A 979 -26.52 -19.88 13.29
C THR A 979 -25.28 -20.32 12.51
N ARG A 980 -24.11 -20.28 13.14
CA ARG A 980 -22.89 -20.89 12.59
C ARG A 980 -22.39 -22.01 13.49
N SER A 981 -22.43 -23.24 12.98
CA SER A 981 -21.97 -24.44 13.66
C SER A 981 -20.58 -24.83 13.11
N GLY A 982 -19.53 -24.30 13.74
CA GLY A 982 -18.14 -24.53 13.32
C GLY A 982 -17.82 -23.98 11.92
N SER A 983 -17.76 -24.85 10.93
CA SER A 983 -17.55 -24.54 9.51
C SER A 983 -18.84 -24.30 8.72
N ALA A 984 -19.99 -24.80 9.20
CA ALA A 984 -21.27 -24.72 8.49
C ALA A 984 -22.17 -23.57 8.97
N TYR A 985 -23.02 -23.07 8.08
CA TYR A 985 -24.10 -22.12 8.39
C TYR A 985 -25.42 -22.89 8.42
N THR A 986 -26.20 -22.71 9.49
CA THR A 986 -27.46 -23.45 9.69
C THR A 986 -28.64 -22.48 9.67
N PHE A 987 -29.69 -22.87 8.94
CA PHE A 987 -30.89 -22.06 8.71
C PHE A 987 -32.13 -22.95 8.64
N GLY A 988 -33.00 -22.85 9.64
CA GLY A 988 -34.08 -23.83 9.83
C GLY A 988 -33.49 -25.25 9.95
N PHE A 989 -33.81 -26.11 8.98
CA PHE A 989 -33.34 -27.50 8.92
C PHE A 989 -32.16 -27.73 7.96
N ASN A 990 -31.70 -26.70 7.24
CA ASN A 990 -30.65 -26.83 6.22
C ASN A 990 -29.29 -26.39 6.76
N GLU A 991 -28.25 -27.17 6.47
CA GLU A 991 -26.84 -26.81 6.71
C GLU A 991 -26.14 -26.48 5.38
N PHE A 992 -25.29 -25.45 5.40
CA PHE A 992 -24.57 -24.96 4.22
C PHE A 992 -23.07 -24.87 4.48
N SER A 993 -22.27 -25.43 3.57
CA SER A 993 -20.80 -25.42 3.61
C SER A 993 -20.19 -24.03 3.49
N SER A 994 -20.88 -23.09 2.85
CA SER A 994 -20.42 -21.71 2.69
C SER A 994 -21.57 -20.70 2.63
N LEU A 995 -21.25 -19.42 2.82
CA LEU A 995 -22.18 -18.31 2.62
C LEU A 995 -22.63 -18.17 1.14
N LYS A 996 -21.84 -18.67 0.18
CA LYS A 996 -22.19 -18.68 -1.25
C LYS A 996 -23.30 -19.71 -1.51
N ASP A 997 -23.19 -20.90 -0.92
CA ASP A 997 -24.19 -21.96 -1.02
C ASP A 997 -25.50 -21.53 -0.32
N PHE A 998 -25.37 -20.95 0.88
CA PHE A 998 -26.48 -20.38 1.65
C PHE A 998 -27.28 -19.33 0.87
N VAL A 999 -26.63 -18.35 0.23
CA VAL A 999 -27.34 -17.34 -0.58
C VAL A 999 -27.85 -17.93 -1.89
N GLY A 1000 -27.07 -18.78 -2.57
CA GLY A 1000 -27.45 -19.43 -3.83
C GLY A 1000 -28.73 -20.28 -3.71
N HIS A 1001 -28.96 -20.88 -2.54
CA HIS A 1001 -30.20 -21.60 -2.22
C HIS A 1001 -31.46 -20.73 -2.40
N PHE A 1002 -31.44 -19.48 -1.90
CA PHE A 1002 -32.59 -18.58 -1.92
C PHE A 1002 -32.76 -17.77 -3.21
N ALA A 1003 -31.85 -17.91 -4.18
CA ALA A 1003 -32.07 -17.40 -5.54
C ALA A 1003 -33.25 -18.12 -6.22
N ASN A 1004 -33.47 -19.40 -5.89
CA ASN A 1004 -34.49 -20.26 -6.51
C ASN A 1004 -35.58 -20.74 -5.54
N GLN A 1005 -35.50 -20.42 -4.24
CA GLN A 1005 -36.49 -20.81 -3.24
C GLN A 1005 -36.99 -19.60 -2.42
N PRO A 1006 -38.30 -19.29 -2.41
CA PRO A 1006 -38.85 -18.17 -1.65
C PRO A 1006 -38.93 -18.46 -0.15
N LEU A 1007 -38.63 -17.45 0.65
CA LEU A 1007 -38.88 -17.41 2.09
C LEU A 1007 -40.37 -17.10 2.34
N ILE A 1008 -40.98 -17.80 3.31
CA ILE A 1008 -42.35 -17.55 3.77
C ILE A 1008 -42.26 -16.86 5.13
N GLY A 1009 -42.54 -15.55 5.18
CA GLY A 1009 -42.57 -14.80 6.43
C GLY A 1009 -43.95 -14.83 7.09
N SER A 1010 -44.10 -15.53 8.22
CA SER A 1010 -45.29 -15.40 9.08
C SER A 1010 -45.31 -14.06 9.83
N GLU A 1011 -46.46 -13.70 10.41
CA GLU A 1011 -46.57 -12.54 11.33
C GLU A 1011 -46.26 -12.92 12.78
N THR A 1012 -46.30 -14.21 13.11
CA THR A 1012 -46.07 -14.76 14.45
C THR A 1012 -44.63 -15.21 14.72
N GLY A 1013 -43.72 -15.12 13.74
CA GLY A 1013 -42.31 -15.44 13.92
C GLY A 1013 -41.99 -16.94 14.01
N VAL A 1014 -42.85 -17.79 13.44
CA VAL A 1014 -42.62 -19.24 13.31
C VAL A 1014 -42.34 -19.56 11.84
N ASP A 1015 -41.24 -20.27 11.58
CA ASP A 1015 -40.79 -20.68 10.26
C ASP A 1015 -41.40 -22.04 9.86
N THR A 1016 -42.01 -22.12 8.67
CA THR A 1016 -42.53 -23.39 8.10
C THR A 1016 -42.29 -23.49 6.60
N TRP A 1017 -41.89 -24.68 6.15
CA TRP A 1017 -41.60 -25.00 4.74
C TRP A 1017 -42.74 -25.78 4.10
N THR A 1018 -42.99 -25.56 2.81
CA THR A 1018 -43.83 -26.45 1.99
C THR A 1018 -42.99 -27.59 1.42
N SER A 1019 -43.09 -28.79 2.00
CA SER A 1019 -42.41 -29.98 1.47
C SER A 1019 -43.16 -30.61 0.28
N ARG A 1020 -42.41 -31.22 -0.64
CA ARG A 1020 -42.94 -32.12 -1.68
C ARG A 1020 -42.37 -33.54 -1.48
N SER A 1021 -43.15 -34.44 -0.87
CA SER A 1021 -43.25 -35.89 -1.21
C SER A 1021 -43.81 -36.74 -0.06
N ALA A 1022 -45.01 -37.32 -0.24
CA ALA A 1022 -45.49 -38.54 0.42
C ALA A 1022 -46.74 -39.08 -0.31
N PRO A 1023 -46.96 -40.40 -0.43
CA PRO A 1023 -48.09 -40.98 -1.20
C PRO A 1023 -49.31 -41.40 -0.36
N HIS A 1024 -50.45 -41.56 -1.04
CA HIS A 1024 -51.68 -42.30 -0.68
C HIS A 1024 -52.00 -42.58 0.82
N ALA A 1025 -52.93 -41.80 1.39
CA ALA A 1025 -53.82 -42.21 2.49
C ALA A 1025 -55.11 -41.34 2.54
N ASP A 1026 -56.12 -41.81 3.30
CA ASP A 1026 -57.53 -41.41 3.26
C ASP A 1026 -57.93 -39.92 3.43
N LEU A 1027 -59.04 -39.56 2.78
CA LEU A 1027 -59.49 -38.18 2.52
C LEU A 1027 -60.57 -37.68 3.51
N ARG A 1028 -60.42 -37.94 4.83
CA ARG A 1028 -61.44 -37.62 5.86
C ARG A 1028 -60.95 -36.84 7.10
N ARG A 1029 -59.83 -36.11 7.03
CA ARG A 1029 -59.36 -35.20 8.10
C ARG A 1029 -58.97 -33.78 7.64
N VAL A 1030 -59.59 -33.28 6.56
CA VAL A 1030 -59.21 -31.98 5.94
C VAL A 1030 -59.99 -30.77 6.49
N SER A 1031 -60.59 -30.88 7.69
CA SER A 1031 -61.44 -29.83 8.28
C SER A 1031 -60.70 -28.79 9.14
N HIS A 1032 -59.37 -28.93 9.33
CA HIS A 1032 -58.59 -28.09 10.26
C HIS A 1032 -57.37 -27.38 9.64
N VAL A 1033 -57.14 -27.50 8.32
CA VAL A 1033 -55.89 -27.04 7.67
C VAL A 1033 -56.07 -25.72 6.89
N LEU A 1034 -57.30 -25.31 6.59
CA LEU A 1034 -57.61 -24.29 5.58
C LEU A 1034 -57.47 -22.81 6.05
N LEU A 1035 -56.57 -22.51 6.99
CA LEU A 1035 -56.49 -21.18 7.65
C LEU A 1035 -55.06 -20.60 7.77
N PHE A 1036 -54.08 -21.14 7.03
CA PHE A 1036 -52.68 -20.71 7.08
C PHE A 1036 -52.09 -20.18 5.75
N LEU A 1037 -52.93 -19.78 4.79
CA LEU A 1037 -52.50 -19.27 3.48
C LEU A 1037 -52.49 -17.73 3.37
N LEU A 1038 -51.77 -17.06 4.28
CA LEU A 1038 -51.47 -15.61 4.21
C LEU A 1038 -49.97 -15.28 4.40
N GLY A 1039 -49.08 -16.26 4.18
CA GLY A 1039 -47.64 -16.02 4.13
C GLY A 1039 -47.24 -15.29 2.84
N THR A 1040 -46.57 -14.14 2.96
CA THR A 1040 -46.01 -13.44 1.78
C THR A 1040 -44.75 -14.16 1.31
N LEU A 1041 -44.70 -14.53 0.03
CA LEU A 1041 -43.54 -15.15 -0.61
C LEU A 1041 -42.48 -14.10 -0.93
N ILE A 1042 -41.28 -14.24 -0.36
CA ILE A 1042 -40.18 -13.27 -0.48
C ILE A 1042 -38.97 -13.98 -1.11
N VAL A 1043 -38.50 -13.49 -2.26
CA VAL A 1043 -37.28 -14.02 -2.91
C VAL A 1043 -36.12 -13.05 -2.67
N LEU A 1044 -34.93 -13.57 -2.39
CA LEU A 1044 -33.72 -12.75 -2.28
C LEU A 1044 -33.28 -12.30 -3.69
N LYS A 1045 -33.61 -11.04 -4.04
CA LYS A 1045 -33.36 -10.48 -5.38
C LYS A 1045 -32.23 -9.46 -5.42
N ASN A 1046 -32.13 -8.61 -4.39
CA ASN A 1046 -31.31 -7.39 -4.43
C ASN A 1046 -30.35 -7.33 -3.22
N PRO A 1047 -29.10 -7.82 -3.30
CA PRO A 1047 -28.13 -7.64 -2.20
C PRO A 1047 -27.91 -6.15 -1.91
N TYR A 1048 -28.06 -5.75 -0.64
CA TYR A 1048 -27.99 -4.35 -0.22
C TYR A 1048 -26.56 -3.98 0.20
N PRO A 1049 -25.85 -3.10 -0.55
CA PRO A 1049 -24.41 -2.90 -0.38
C PRO A 1049 -24.02 -2.19 0.92
N ARG A 1050 -22.84 -2.51 1.45
CA ARG A 1050 -22.25 -1.91 2.66
C ARG A 1050 -21.80 -0.46 2.46
N GLU A 1051 -21.33 -0.13 1.26
CA GLU A 1051 -21.05 1.24 0.84
C GLU A 1051 -22.16 1.66 -0.12
N VAL A 1052 -23.02 2.58 0.33
CA VAL A 1052 -24.01 3.29 -0.50
C VAL A 1052 -23.46 4.68 -0.72
N GLU A 1053 -23.46 5.17 -1.96
CA GLU A 1053 -23.17 6.58 -2.22
C GLU A 1053 -24.33 7.43 -1.70
N GLU A 1054 -24.17 8.01 -0.51
CA GLU A 1054 -25.03 9.10 -0.05
C GLU A 1054 -24.78 10.31 -0.94
N PRO A 1055 -25.77 10.80 -1.72
CA PRO A 1055 -25.60 12.03 -2.48
C PRO A 1055 -25.37 13.16 -1.47
N SER A 1056 -24.19 13.80 -1.55
CA SER A 1056 -23.75 14.82 -0.58
C SER A 1056 -24.63 16.08 -0.49
N ILE A 1057 -25.67 16.13 -1.33
CA ILE A 1057 -26.84 16.98 -1.23
C ILE A 1057 -28.04 16.04 -1.40
N TYR A 1058 -28.86 15.86 -0.36
CA TYR A 1058 -30.24 15.43 -0.57
C TYR A 1058 -30.91 16.46 -1.48
N GLU A 1059 -31.48 16.06 -2.62
CA GLU A 1059 -32.35 16.97 -3.37
C GLU A 1059 -33.39 17.55 -2.40
N SER A 1060 -33.44 18.87 -2.28
CA SER A 1060 -34.41 19.54 -1.44
C SER A 1060 -35.81 19.15 -1.90
N VAL A 1061 -36.56 18.46 -1.02
CA VAL A 1061 -37.82 17.75 -1.30
C VAL A 1061 -38.58 18.34 -2.48
N ARG A 1062 -38.55 17.60 -3.60
CA ARG A 1062 -39.21 17.99 -4.85
C ARG A 1062 -40.70 18.22 -4.56
N VAL A 1063 -41.15 19.48 -4.67
CA VAL A 1063 -42.49 19.88 -4.24
C VAL A 1063 -43.53 19.22 -5.13
N HIS A 1064 -44.23 18.21 -4.60
CA HIS A 1064 -45.30 17.46 -5.30
C HIS A 1064 -46.61 18.26 -5.41
N THR A 1065 -46.52 19.56 -5.68
CA THR A 1065 -47.66 20.41 -6.06
C THR A 1065 -47.15 21.61 -6.85
N ALA A 1066 -47.26 21.55 -8.17
CA ALA A 1066 -47.28 22.76 -8.97
C ALA A 1066 -48.69 23.36 -8.84
N MET A 1067 -48.80 24.58 -8.31
CA MET A 1067 -50.03 25.36 -8.47
C MET A 1067 -50.13 25.85 -9.92
N GLN A 1068 -50.56 24.97 -10.81
CA GLN A 1068 -51.21 25.40 -12.04
C GLN A 1068 -52.53 26.08 -11.67
N THR A 1069 -52.81 27.23 -12.27
CA THR A 1069 -54.05 27.98 -12.06
C THR A 1069 -55.25 27.20 -12.59
N GLY A 1070 -56.24 26.89 -11.74
CA GLY A 1070 -57.54 26.34 -12.18
C GLY A 1070 -57.98 25.00 -11.59
N ARG A 1071 -57.49 24.58 -10.41
CA ARG A 1071 -58.00 23.42 -9.65
C ARG A 1071 -58.66 23.85 -8.33
N THR A 1072 -59.60 23.04 -7.83
CA THR A 1072 -60.45 23.34 -6.66
C THR A 1072 -60.20 22.37 -5.50
N GLU A 1073 -60.87 22.57 -4.37
CA GLU A 1073 -60.68 21.78 -3.15
C GLU A 1073 -61.14 20.31 -3.32
N ASP A 1074 -62.03 20.05 -4.29
CA ASP A 1074 -62.56 18.73 -4.65
C ASP A 1074 -61.51 17.78 -5.29
N ASP A 1075 -60.37 18.31 -5.75
CA ASP A 1075 -59.26 17.51 -6.28
C ASP A 1075 -58.47 16.73 -5.19
N LEU A 1076 -58.80 16.91 -3.90
CA LEU A 1076 -58.06 16.35 -2.77
C LEU A 1076 -58.56 14.95 -2.37
N ILE A 1077 -57.72 13.92 -2.57
CA ILE A 1077 -58.01 12.53 -2.18
C ILE A 1077 -58.13 12.40 -0.65
N PRO A 1078 -59.30 12.03 -0.08
CA PRO A 1078 -59.51 12.07 1.38
C PRO A 1078 -58.76 10.99 2.20
N SER A 1079 -58.24 9.96 1.53
CA SER A 1079 -57.76 8.70 2.14
C SER A 1079 -56.24 8.54 2.23
N ALA A 1080 -55.46 9.62 2.02
CA ALA A 1080 -54.00 9.57 2.14
C ALA A 1080 -53.55 9.25 3.59
N PRO A 1081 -52.59 8.33 3.81
CA PRO A 1081 -52.12 7.96 5.15
C PRO A 1081 -51.37 9.10 5.84
N SER A 1082 -51.49 9.17 7.17
CA SER A 1082 -51.03 10.31 7.95
C SER A 1082 -49.51 10.40 8.09
N LEU A 1083 -48.90 11.39 7.43
CA LEU A 1083 -47.58 11.90 7.80
C LEU A 1083 -47.66 12.52 9.20
N GLY A 1084 -46.84 12.00 10.13
CA GLY A 1084 -46.91 12.34 11.56
C GLY A 1084 -46.56 13.80 11.86
N THR A 1085 -47.32 14.41 12.77
CA THR A 1085 -47.17 15.79 13.25
C THR A 1085 -45.72 16.14 13.59
N LYS A 1086 -45.29 17.34 13.20
CA LYS A 1086 -44.01 17.93 13.60
C LYS A 1086 -44.24 19.23 14.36
N GLU A 1087 -43.52 19.43 15.44
CA GLU A 1087 -43.52 20.68 16.20
C GLU A 1087 -42.10 21.10 16.61
N GLY A 1088 -41.88 22.40 16.79
CA GLY A 1088 -40.56 22.95 17.11
C GLY A 1088 -40.49 24.48 17.10
N TYR A 1089 -39.43 25.05 17.68
CA TYR A 1089 -39.17 26.50 17.61
C TYR A 1089 -38.54 26.87 16.26
N LEU A 1090 -39.14 27.82 15.54
CA LEU A 1090 -38.57 28.43 14.32
C LEU A 1090 -38.66 29.95 14.42
N ILE A 1091 -37.83 30.65 13.63
CA ILE A 1091 -37.84 32.11 13.55
C ILE A 1091 -38.76 32.61 12.42
N LYS A 1092 -39.69 33.50 12.75
CA LYS A 1092 -40.64 34.12 11.81
C LYS A 1092 -40.37 35.62 11.69
N GLN A 1093 -40.27 36.13 10.47
CA GLN A 1093 -40.25 37.57 10.24
C GLN A 1093 -41.67 38.15 10.41
N GLY A 1094 -41.77 39.31 11.06
CA GLY A 1094 -43.03 40.05 11.12
C GLY A 1094 -43.40 40.62 9.75
N ALA A 1095 -44.69 40.55 9.38
CA ALA A 1095 -45.17 41.03 8.09
C ALA A 1095 -45.08 42.58 8.00
N ILE A 1096 -45.55 43.26 9.04
CA ILE A 1096 -45.55 44.73 9.18
C ILE A 1096 -44.17 45.19 9.65
N VAL A 1097 -43.82 44.92 10.91
CA VAL A 1097 -42.48 45.20 11.45
C VAL A 1097 -41.55 44.03 11.10
N LYS A 1098 -40.55 44.27 10.23
CA LYS A 1098 -39.65 43.27 9.65
C LYS A 1098 -38.65 42.61 10.61
N SER A 1099 -38.92 42.64 11.92
CA SER A 1099 -38.15 41.93 12.95
C SER A 1099 -38.37 40.41 12.88
N TRP A 1100 -37.30 39.63 13.08
CA TRP A 1100 -37.39 38.18 13.32
C TRP A 1100 -37.78 37.89 14.77
N LYS A 1101 -38.71 36.95 14.99
CA LYS A 1101 -39.14 36.50 16.32
C LYS A 1101 -39.31 34.98 16.34
N THR A 1102 -38.73 34.32 17.34
CA THR A 1102 -38.90 32.88 17.57
C THR A 1102 -40.35 32.56 17.96
N ARG A 1103 -40.91 31.48 17.42
CA ARG A 1103 -42.29 31.01 17.65
C ARG A 1103 -42.33 29.48 17.70
N TRP A 1104 -43.26 28.92 18.46
CA TRP A 1104 -43.53 27.48 18.40
C TRP A 1104 -44.39 27.18 17.18
N PHE A 1105 -43.90 26.38 16.25
CA PHE A 1105 -44.65 25.95 15.07
C PHE A 1105 -45.17 24.53 15.25
N THR A 1106 -46.32 24.25 14.64
CA THR A 1106 -46.98 22.94 14.66
C THR A 1106 -47.53 22.66 13.26
N LEU A 1107 -47.03 21.62 12.62
CA LEU A 1107 -47.49 21.16 11.31
C LEU A 1107 -48.41 19.95 11.48
N ASN A 1108 -49.71 20.15 11.22
CA ASN A 1108 -50.75 19.13 11.30
C ASN A 1108 -51.36 18.92 9.91
N ARG A 1109 -51.07 17.77 9.27
CA ARG A 1109 -51.38 17.51 7.86
C ARG A 1109 -50.84 18.63 6.96
N ASN A 1110 -51.71 19.55 6.56
CA ASN A 1110 -51.43 20.65 5.63
C ASN A 1110 -51.44 22.02 6.35
N GLU A 1111 -51.90 22.09 7.61
CA GLU A 1111 -51.93 23.34 8.38
C GLU A 1111 -50.60 23.57 9.12
N LEU A 1112 -49.92 24.67 8.82
CA LEU A 1112 -48.79 25.17 9.60
C LEU A 1112 -49.26 26.27 10.56
N LYS A 1113 -49.55 25.91 11.81
CA LYS A 1113 -49.93 26.84 12.88
C LYS A 1113 -48.70 27.31 13.65
N TYR A 1114 -48.75 28.50 14.24
CA TYR A 1114 -47.68 29.03 15.07
C TYR A 1114 -48.19 29.81 16.28
N TYR A 1115 -47.55 29.57 17.43
CA TYR A 1115 -47.88 30.13 18.73
C TYR A 1115 -46.70 30.95 19.27
N LYS A 1116 -46.97 31.81 20.24
CA LYS A 1116 -45.94 32.69 20.84
C LYS A 1116 -44.81 31.86 21.47
N ASP A 1117 -45.22 30.91 22.30
CA ASP A 1117 -44.42 30.01 23.14
C ASP A 1117 -45.06 28.61 23.03
N LYS A 1118 -44.39 27.52 23.45
CA LYS A 1118 -45.02 26.17 23.42
C LYS A 1118 -46.21 26.12 24.40
N MET A 1119 -47.39 25.76 23.89
CA MET A 1119 -48.54 25.41 24.75
C MET A 1119 -48.25 24.08 25.46
N VAL A 1120 -48.42 24.06 26.78
CA VAL A 1120 -48.39 22.84 27.59
C VAL A 1120 -49.84 22.39 27.78
N SER A 1121 -50.12 21.15 27.40
CA SER A 1121 -51.38 20.43 27.57
C SER A 1121 -51.08 19.07 28.18
#